data_AF-A0A5C6ZKS1-F1
#
_entry.id   AF-A0A5C6ZKS1-F1
#
_cell.length_a   1.000
_cell.length_b   1.000
_cell.length_c   1.000
_cell.angle_alpha   90.00
_cell.angle_beta   90.00
_cell.angle_gamma   90.00
#
_symmetry.space_group_name_H-M   'P 1'
#
loop_
_entity.id
_entity.type
_entity.pdbx_description
1 polymer ?
#
loop_
_entity_poly.entity_id
_entity_poly.type
_entity_poly.pdbx_seq_one_letter_code
_entity_poly.pdbx_strand_id
1 'polypeptide(L)'
;MKRSDTTRGLWLRTRFRDGQYDGEACLLVYDDEAFDDLMVSGDIKQVFEQRAGTANIFIAAPFLSSEACRKAMESGAALMRATSYMAAKSGHVYLLDLTQGSATETPHVTATRMSCDPGTGKTVFAPPATLDPQLRDGWLFDLFDSHEGLVVAPPGVHFRKSSAKHSTKFLRTANTLTSTAACGLLALFALETLDLRHPKRILVDTAPLLSVALSLMRVAQAHGLWSLPVPARSFGSYGGQRQIGRLSTSDVLLISASTSGSLASGLIAQGAHKRSVVTLYFLGDGPNAKRPEQVLCDLTISGDRGFGYQPVENYPADTCKLCKSEQLLAELEGDQFLLQQRQHRSFTFLRTTQTEDARQTLTELSVTHAMGVVTRPDPTLPSSIAINEERLLQCPAIREEFIRLLRRYCPHPLALIVRIDLSEKLLSELLKEAGITELVSGARIIDWSDLASQKELKEGDGVLVVFGCLANHNRARQANATLRSLVKKGNVAYLSALTVAATPHQYQDLRTFLGFGERGPETFTFKEARRLALPGTNGSTNAWVDELALLGRLDGLVELPELDRRRQMLSDQVIAQDELFLVGQTGPLKLQPDFVFLDTSGGTGNITQADVFGIVSNLFAACRVMGRELHAKPKVGEPVELVQSVYGHVLLDPKAFATFNDAVLRACLLRAARPSELMYEVDEAHSAAMAAILRAELVAWAAGGGDALPEMLLAMATGRLKLRDADRMGFRSDAKKAGLPAHLELLADAIPH
;
A
#
# COMPACT_ATOMS: atom_id res chain seq x y z
N MET A 1 -13.43 -52.90 -10.98
CA MET A 1 -13.31 -51.56 -11.58
C MET A 1 -14.32 -50.64 -10.92
N LYS A 2 -13.89 -49.88 -9.90
CA LYS A 2 -14.70 -48.81 -9.31
C LYS A 2 -14.74 -47.67 -10.33
N ARG A 3 -15.94 -47.25 -10.77
CA ARG A 3 -16.09 -45.97 -11.47
C ARG A 3 -15.68 -44.87 -10.48
N SER A 4 -14.49 -44.33 -10.68
CA SER A 4 -14.01 -43.10 -10.04
C SER A 4 -14.92 -41.93 -10.43
N ASP A 5 -15.23 -41.07 -9.47
CA ASP A 5 -15.88 -39.74 -9.57
C ASP A 5 -16.54 -39.42 -10.91
N THR A 6 -17.77 -39.90 -11.06
CA THR A 6 -18.65 -39.55 -12.16
C THR A 6 -19.26 -38.18 -11.85
N THR A 7 -19.06 -37.24 -12.78
CA THR A 7 -19.61 -35.88 -12.91
C THR A 7 -20.60 -35.46 -11.81
N ARG A 8 -20.17 -34.60 -10.87
CA ARG A 8 -21.08 -33.93 -9.92
C ARG A 8 -21.54 -32.60 -10.51
N GLY A 9 -22.82 -32.27 -10.36
CA GLY A 9 -23.31 -30.93 -10.69
C GLY A 9 -22.64 -29.85 -9.81
N LEU A 10 -22.57 -28.62 -10.31
CA LEU A 10 -22.20 -27.45 -9.50
C LEU A 10 -23.34 -27.16 -8.52
N TRP A 11 -23.03 -27.06 -7.23
CA TRP A 11 -24.01 -26.79 -6.18
C TRP A 11 -23.88 -25.36 -5.68
N LEU A 12 -24.97 -24.60 -5.75
CA LEU A 12 -25.07 -23.25 -5.22
C LEU A 12 -26.24 -23.19 -4.24
N ARG A 13 -26.18 -22.27 -3.29
CA ARG A 13 -27.20 -22.15 -2.24
C ARG A 13 -27.50 -20.71 -1.88
N THR A 14 -28.72 -20.48 -1.44
CA THR A 14 -29.13 -19.21 -0.83
C THR A 14 -30.24 -19.44 0.18
N ARG A 15 -30.48 -18.45 1.05
CA ARG A 15 -31.71 -18.40 1.86
C ARG A 15 -32.74 -17.56 1.13
N PHE A 16 -33.96 -18.07 1.08
CA PHE A 16 -35.05 -17.41 0.38
C PHE A 16 -36.32 -17.45 1.22
N ARG A 17 -36.99 -16.29 1.29
CA ARG A 17 -38.23 -16.11 2.03
C ARG A 17 -39.35 -15.80 1.05
N ASP A 18 -40.40 -16.63 1.06
CA ASP A 18 -41.59 -16.45 0.22
C ASP A 18 -42.85 -16.57 1.08
N GLY A 19 -43.52 -15.44 1.32
CA GLY A 19 -44.67 -15.36 2.23
C GLY A 19 -44.33 -15.79 3.66
N GLN A 20 -44.94 -16.90 4.13
CA GLN A 20 -44.68 -17.48 5.46
C GLN A 20 -43.49 -18.45 5.49
N TYR A 21 -42.92 -18.78 4.33
CA TYR A 21 -41.80 -19.72 4.21
C TYR A 21 -40.46 -18.99 4.30
N ASP A 22 -39.53 -19.53 5.10
CA ASP A 22 -38.13 -19.11 5.19
C ASP A 22 -37.26 -20.37 5.24
N GLY A 23 -36.40 -20.57 4.24
CA GLY A 23 -35.61 -21.79 4.11
C GLY A 23 -34.49 -21.72 3.09
N GLU A 24 -33.66 -22.77 3.06
CA GLU A 24 -32.55 -22.88 2.11
C GLU A 24 -33.06 -23.36 0.74
N ALA A 25 -32.61 -22.67 -0.31
CA ALA A 25 -32.84 -22.98 -1.72
C ALA A 25 -31.51 -23.38 -2.38
N CYS A 26 -31.41 -24.63 -2.80
CA CYS A 26 -30.22 -25.18 -3.47
C CYS A 26 -30.44 -25.22 -4.99
N LEU A 27 -29.43 -24.82 -5.76
CA LEU A 27 -29.38 -24.93 -7.22
C LEU A 27 -28.30 -25.94 -7.62
N LEU A 28 -28.69 -26.92 -8.43
CA LEU A 28 -27.83 -27.91 -9.05
C LEU A 28 -27.68 -27.58 -10.53
N VAL A 29 -26.45 -27.36 -10.98
CA VAL A 29 -26.15 -26.99 -12.38
C VAL A 29 -25.34 -28.07 -13.07
N TYR A 30 -25.80 -28.49 -14.24
CA TYR A 30 -25.22 -29.57 -15.03
C TYR A 30 -24.71 -29.07 -16.39
N ASP A 31 -23.59 -29.62 -16.84
CA ASP A 31 -22.96 -29.37 -18.15
C ASP A 31 -22.82 -30.65 -19.00
N ASP A 32 -23.24 -31.81 -18.47
CA ASP A 32 -23.07 -33.10 -19.14
C ASP A 32 -24.13 -33.30 -20.23
N GLU A 33 -23.70 -33.73 -21.43
CA GLU A 33 -24.62 -34.17 -22.49
C GLU A 33 -25.42 -35.43 -22.08
N ALA A 34 -24.91 -36.18 -21.10
CA ALA A 34 -25.57 -37.33 -20.49
C ALA A 34 -26.41 -36.96 -19.24
N PHE A 35 -26.87 -35.71 -19.12
CA PHE A 35 -27.82 -35.29 -18.08
C PHE A 35 -29.01 -36.24 -18.01
N ASP A 36 -29.15 -36.94 -16.88
CA ASP A 36 -30.23 -37.89 -16.64
C ASP A 36 -30.78 -37.81 -15.21
N ASP A 37 -31.98 -38.36 -15.04
CA ASP A 37 -32.71 -38.35 -13.77
C ASP A 37 -31.98 -39.09 -12.64
N LEU A 38 -31.18 -40.12 -12.96
CA LEU A 38 -30.46 -40.93 -11.97
C LEU A 38 -29.29 -40.16 -11.36
N MET A 39 -28.56 -39.42 -12.19
CA MET A 39 -27.49 -38.51 -11.80
C MET A 39 -28.02 -37.44 -10.84
N VAL A 40 -29.10 -36.74 -11.24
CA VAL A 40 -29.75 -35.72 -10.41
C VAL A 40 -30.24 -36.32 -9.09
N SER A 41 -30.84 -37.51 -9.14
CA SER A 41 -31.26 -38.23 -7.94
C SER A 41 -30.07 -38.53 -7.01
N GLY A 42 -28.89 -38.86 -7.56
CA GLY A 42 -27.67 -39.06 -6.78
C GLY A 42 -27.23 -37.81 -6.02
N ASP A 43 -27.24 -36.65 -6.68
CA ASP A 43 -26.86 -35.37 -6.08
C ASP A 43 -27.88 -34.90 -5.03
N ILE A 44 -29.18 -35.04 -5.29
CA ILE A 44 -30.25 -34.72 -4.32
C ILE A 44 -30.04 -35.50 -3.01
N LYS A 45 -29.67 -36.78 -3.10
CA LYS A 45 -29.36 -37.59 -1.91
C LYS A 45 -28.28 -36.91 -1.05
N GLN A 46 -27.19 -36.52 -1.69
CA GLN A 46 -26.06 -35.94 -0.98
C GLN A 46 -26.36 -34.54 -0.43
N VAL A 47 -27.17 -33.73 -1.14
CA VAL A 47 -27.66 -32.43 -0.63
C VAL A 47 -28.35 -32.63 0.72
N PHE A 48 -29.29 -33.58 0.81
CA PHE A 48 -30.01 -33.85 2.06
C PHE A 48 -29.15 -34.50 3.14
N GLU A 49 -28.17 -35.34 2.77
CA GLU A 49 -27.20 -35.91 3.73
C GLU A 49 -26.33 -34.82 4.39
N GLN A 50 -25.94 -33.79 3.64
CA GLN A 50 -25.13 -32.68 4.16
C GLN A 50 -25.97 -31.59 4.83
N ARG A 51 -27.17 -31.33 4.30
CA ARG A 51 -28.06 -30.25 4.71
C ARG A 51 -29.50 -30.76 4.72
N ALA A 52 -29.85 -31.47 5.78
CA ALA A 52 -31.22 -31.96 5.96
C ALA A 52 -32.26 -30.82 5.89
N GLY A 53 -31.88 -29.58 6.19
CA GLY A 53 -32.70 -28.36 6.20
C GLY A 53 -33.08 -27.76 4.85
N THR A 54 -32.53 -28.24 3.72
CA THR A 54 -32.87 -27.72 2.38
C THR A 54 -34.33 -27.97 2.08
N ALA A 55 -35.06 -26.92 1.68
CA ALA A 55 -36.49 -27.04 1.41
C ALA A 55 -36.82 -26.88 -0.08
N ASN A 56 -36.08 -26.07 -0.85
CA ASN A 56 -36.27 -26.02 -2.30
C ASN A 56 -35.02 -26.46 -3.05
N ILE A 57 -35.22 -27.28 -4.09
CA ILE A 57 -34.16 -27.73 -5.00
C ILE A 57 -34.49 -27.23 -6.41
N PHE A 58 -33.54 -26.55 -7.02
CA PHE A 58 -33.61 -26.07 -8.39
C PHE A 58 -32.57 -26.81 -9.22
N ILE A 59 -32.92 -27.16 -10.45
CA ILE A 59 -32.06 -27.90 -11.37
C ILE A 59 -31.93 -27.08 -12.65
N ALA A 60 -30.71 -26.88 -13.13
CA ALA A 60 -30.43 -26.21 -14.39
C ALA A 60 -29.46 -27.04 -15.23
N ALA A 61 -29.77 -27.22 -16.52
CA ALA A 61 -28.85 -27.78 -17.50
C ALA A 61 -28.76 -26.79 -18.68
N PRO A 62 -27.96 -25.70 -18.55
CA PRO A 62 -28.05 -24.54 -19.44
C PRO A 62 -27.79 -24.86 -20.92
N PHE A 63 -26.99 -25.88 -21.20
CA PHE A 63 -26.60 -26.26 -22.57
C PHE A 63 -27.57 -27.20 -23.27
N LEU A 64 -28.67 -27.59 -22.61
CA LEU A 64 -29.73 -28.42 -23.18
C LEU A 64 -30.99 -27.60 -23.42
N SER A 65 -31.76 -28.00 -24.44
CA SER A 65 -33.06 -27.39 -24.71
C SER A 65 -34.09 -27.78 -23.65
N SER A 66 -35.13 -26.96 -23.49
CA SER A 66 -36.28 -27.21 -22.62
C SER A 66 -36.88 -28.62 -22.78
N GLU A 67 -36.99 -29.08 -24.03
CA GLU A 67 -37.54 -30.40 -24.36
C GLU A 67 -36.59 -31.53 -23.92
N ALA A 68 -35.29 -31.37 -24.16
CA ALA A 68 -34.28 -32.35 -23.75
C ALA A 68 -34.21 -32.48 -22.22
N CYS A 69 -34.23 -31.36 -21.49
CA CYS A 69 -34.26 -31.35 -20.02
C CYS A 69 -35.51 -32.05 -19.46
N ARG A 70 -36.70 -31.78 -20.02
CA ARG A 70 -37.95 -32.42 -19.59
C ARG A 70 -37.90 -33.92 -19.83
N LYS A 71 -37.48 -34.34 -21.03
CA LYS A 71 -37.32 -35.75 -21.40
C LYS A 71 -36.35 -36.50 -20.48
N ALA A 72 -35.23 -35.87 -20.12
CA ALA A 72 -34.24 -36.44 -19.22
C ALA A 72 -34.80 -36.69 -17.81
N MET A 73 -35.76 -35.87 -17.36
CA MET A 73 -36.37 -35.94 -16.02
C MET A 73 -37.70 -36.72 -15.97
N GLU A 74 -38.14 -37.35 -17.07
CA GLU A 74 -39.45 -38.01 -17.16
C GLU A 74 -39.60 -39.22 -16.22
N SER A 75 -38.50 -39.90 -15.86
CA SER A 75 -38.56 -41.16 -15.10
C SER A 75 -38.94 -41.02 -13.63
N GLY A 76 -38.91 -39.80 -13.07
CA GLY A 76 -39.32 -39.48 -11.71
C GLY A 76 -38.35 -39.90 -10.59
N ALA A 77 -37.17 -40.44 -10.88
CA ALA A 77 -36.23 -40.98 -9.91
C ALA A 77 -35.65 -39.91 -8.96
N ALA A 78 -35.31 -38.72 -9.45
CA ALA A 78 -34.87 -37.60 -8.63
C ALA A 78 -35.98 -37.09 -7.73
N LEU A 79 -37.20 -37.03 -8.26
CA LEU A 79 -38.36 -36.47 -7.57
C LEU A 79 -38.88 -37.39 -6.48
N MET A 80 -38.95 -38.69 -6.73
CA MET A 80 -39.28 -39.70 -5.73
C MET A 80 -38.31 -39.64 -4.54
N ARG A 81 -37.02 -39.46 -4.82
CA ARG A 81 -36.00 -39.32 -3.79
C ARG A 81 -36.11 -38.01 -3.02
N ALA A 82 -36.31 -36.88 -3.71
CA ALA A 82 -36.54 -35.60 -3.04
C ALA A 82 -37.76 -35.68 -2.12
N THR A 83 -38.85 -36.28 -2.59
CA THR A 83 -40.11 -36.44 -1.83
C THR A 83 -39.91 -37.25 -0.55
N SER A 84 -39.06 -38.30 -0.55
CA SER A 84 -38.79 -39.06 0.66
C SER A 84 -38.08 -38.25 1.75
N TYR A 85 -37.26 -37.27 1.37
CA TYR A 85 -36.61 -36.34 2.31
C TYR A 85 -37.50 -35.15 2.70
N MET A 86 -38.32 -34.69 1.75
CA MET A 86 -39.22 -33.55 1.92
C MET A 86 -40.57 -33.91 2.54
N ALA A 87 -40.90 -35.19 2.81
CA ALA A 87 -42.23 -35.60 3.31
C ALA A 87 -42.71 -34.87 4.59
N ALA A 88 -41.78 -34.33 5.40
CA ALA A 88 -42.07 -33.53 6.60
C ALA A 88 -41.89 -32.01 6.43
N LYS A 89 -41.52 -31.54 5.23
CA LYS A 89 -41.16 -30.15 4.92
C LYS A 89 -41.95 -29.71 3.69
N SER A 90 -42.53 -28.51 3.69
CA SER A 90 -43.30 -28.00 2.54
C SER A 90 -42.41 -27.61 1.34
N GLY A 91 -41.43 -28.44 1.02
CA GLY A 91 -40.38 -28.22 0.04
C GLY A 91 -40.75 -28.69 -1.37
N HIS A 92 -40.11 -28.10 -2.37
CA HIS A 92 -40.42 -28.31 -3.79
C HIS A 92 -39.17 -28.49 -4.65
N VAL A 93 -39.32 -29.19 -5.78
CA VAL A 93 -38.27 -29.34 -6.80
C VAL A 93 -38.68 -28.60 -8.07
N TYR A 94 -37.75 -27.83 -8.64
CA TYR A 94 -37.98 -27.00 -9.81
C TYR A 94 -36.94 -27.28 -10.90
N LEU A 95 -37.39 -27.22 -12.15
CA LEU A 95 -36.53 -27.19 -13.32
C LEU A 95 -36.45 -25.75 -13.83
N LEU A 96 -35.23 -25.21 -13.93
CA LEU A 96 -34.97 -23.91 -14.53
C LEU A 96 -34.86 -24.02 -16.04
N ASP A 97 -35.47 -23.08 -16.75
CA ASP A 97 -35.57 -23.07 -18.20
C ASP A 97 -35.56 -21.65 -18.76
N LEU A 98 -35.17 -21.48 -20.02
CA LEU A 98 -35.19 -20.19 -20.71
C LEU A 98 -36.36 -20.18 -21.70
N THR A 99 -37.46 -19.53 -21.34
CA THR A 99 -38.67 -19.52 -22.17
C THR A 99 -38.82 -18.20 -22.90
N GLN A 100 -39.26 -18.27 -24.15
CA GLN A 100 -39.64 -17.13 -24.97
C GLN A 100 -41.10 -17.29 -25.40
N GLY A 101 -41.99 -16.37 -24.98
CA GLY A 101 -43.43 -16.46 -25.29
C GLY A 101 -43.75 -16.14 -26.76
N SER A 102 -43.17 -15.10 -27.32
CA SER A 102 -43.23 -14.74 -28.75
C SER A 102 -41.87 -14.28 -29.29
N ALA A 103 -41.68 -14.28 -30.61
CA ALA A 103 -40.41 -13.87 -31.25
C ALA A 103 -39.95 -12.43 -30.92
N THR A 104 -40.83 -11.60 -30.35
CA THR A 104 -40.57 -10.21 -29.93
C THR A 104 -40.48 -10.02 -28.42
N GLU A 105 -40.83 -11.03 -27.62
CA GLU A 105 -40.70 -10.98 -26.17
C GLU A 105 -39.28 -11.35 -25.75
N THR A 106 -38.84 -10.72 -24.65
CA THR A 106 -37.55 -11.04 -24.04
C THR A 106 -37.62 -12.39 -23.37
N PRO A 107 -36.56 -13.19 -23.43
CA PRO A 107 -36.59 -14.48 -22.80
C PRO A 107 -36.46 -14.26 -21.30
N HIS A 108 -37.17 -15.05 -20.53
CA HIS A 108 -37.11 -14.98 -19.08
C HIS A 108 -36.75 -16.35 -18.54
N VAL A 109 -35.91 -16.37 -17.52
CA VAL A 109 -35.63 -17.62 -16.81
C VAL A 109 -36.85 -17.95 -15.96
N THR A 110 -37.42 -19.13 -16.19
CA THR A 110 -38.59 -19.61 -15.48
C THR A 110 -38.24 -20.81 -14.61
N ALA A 111 -38.96 -20.96 -13.52
CA ALA A 111 -38.92 -22.13 -12.65
C ALA A 111 -40.21 -22.94 -12.86
N THR A 112 -40.05 -24.16 -13.37
CA THR A 112 -41.14 -25.12 -13.57
C THR A 112 -41.17 -26.08 -12.39
N ARG A 113 -42.23 -26.05 -11.57
CA ARG A 113 -42.38 -27.00 -10.45
C ARG A 113 -42.61 -28.42 -10.99
N MET A 114 -41.89 -29.38 -10.42
CA MET A 114 -42.04 -30.79 -10.72
C MET A 114 -42.81 -31.51 -9.59
N SER A 115 -43.72 -32.40 -9.97
CA SER A 115 -44.49 -33.27 -9.05
C SER A 115 -44.57 -34.69 -9.60
N CYS A 116 -44.66 -35.70 -8.73
CA CYS A 116 -44.74 -37.09 -9.16
C CYS A 116 -46.21 -37.47 -9.35
N ASP A 117 -46.55 -38.08 -10.49
CA ASP A 117 -47.87 -38.67 -10.69
C ASP A 117 -48.02 -39.94 -9.81
N PRO A 118 -48.98 -39.97 -8.86
CA PRO A 118 -49.19 -41.11 -7.98
C PRO A 118 -49.53 -42.42 -8.71
N GLY A 119 -50.08 -42.36 -9.93
CA GLY A 119 -50.48 -43.54 -10.70
C GLY A 119 -49.39 -44.12 -11.59
N THR A 120 -48.53 -43.28 -12.16
CA THR A 120 -47.52 -43.70 -13.16
C THR A 120 -46.07 -43.58 -12.68
N GLY A 121 -45.83 -42.88 -11.57
CA GLY A 121 -44.49 -42.60 -11.06
C GLY A 121 -43.67 -41.62 -11.92
N LYS A 122 -44.27 -41.06 -12.98
CA LYS A 122 -43.62 -40.13 -13.90
C LYS A 122 -43.67 -38.69 -13.38
N THR A 123 -42.73 -37.87 -13.86
CA THR A 123 -42.69 -36.44 -13.55
C THR A 123 -43.78 -35.67 -14.29
N VAL A 124 -44.57 -34.89 -13.55
CA VAL A 124 -45.54 -33.91 -14.04
C VAL A 124 -44.98 -32.52 -13.83
N PHE A 125 -44.98 -31.72 -14.89
CA PHE A 125 -44.49 -30.35 -14.90
C PHE A 125 -45.65 -29.36 -14.79
N ALA A 126 -45.61 -28.49 -13.78
CA ALA A 126 -46.56 -27.39 -13.64
C ALA A 126 -46.33 -26.29 -14.71
N PRO A 127 -47.22 -25.30 -14.85
CA PRO A 127 -46.94 -24.12 -15.67
C PRO A 127 -45.65 -23.41 -15.20
N PRO A 128 -44.79 -22.93 -16.11
CA PRO A 128 -43.60 -22.18 -15.74
C PRO A 128 -43.96 -20.87 -15.02
N ALA A 129 -43.23 -20.54 -13.96
CA ALA A 129 -43.35 -19.27 -13.24
C ALA A 129 -42.06 -18.45 -13.36
N THR A 130 -42.14 -17.12 -13.32
CA THR A 130 -40.97 -16.25 -13.32
C THR A 130 -40.10 -16.50 -12.10
N LEU A 131 -38.78 -16.60 -12.29
CA LEU A 131 -37.84 -16.76 -11.18
C LEU A 131 -37.71 -15.47 -10.36
N ASP A 132 -37.73 -15.58 -9.02
CA ASP A 132 -37.47 -14.44 -8.15
C ASP A 132 -36.02 -13.94 -8.29
N PRO A 133 -35.77 -12.64 -8.56
CA PRO A 133 -34.42 -12.09 -8.66
C PRO A 133 -33.54 -12.33 -7.42
N GLN A 134 -34.10 -12.46 -6.22
CA GLN A 134 -33.35 -12.74 -5.00
C GLN A 134 -32.70 -14.14 -5.02
N LEU A 135 -33.36 -15.13 -5.65
CA LEU A 135 -32.78 -16.46 -5.81
C LEU A 135 -31.57 -16.41 -6.72
N ARG A 136 -31.70 -15.72 -7.87
CA ARG A 136 -30.58 -15.51 -8.82
C ARG A 136 -29.42 -14.78 -8.14
N ASP A 137 -29.69 -13.63 -7.51
CA ASP A 137 -28.66 -12.84 -6.84
C ASP A 137 -28.00 -13.64 -5.71
N GLY A 138 -28.76 -14.47 -4.98
CA GLY A 138 -28.24 -15.34 -3.92
C GLY A 138 -27.32 -16.46 -4.42
N TRP A 139 -27.71 -17.19 -5.47
CA TRP A 139 -26.85 -18.23 -6.04
C TRP A 139 -25.60 -17.66 -6.71
N LEU A 140 -25.72 -16.53 -7.40
CA LEU A 140 -24.57 -15.85 -7.98
C LEU A 140 -23.65 -15.25 -6.91
N PHE A 141 -24.19 -14.79 -5.78
CA PHE A 141 -23.39 -14.40 -4.63
C PHE A 141 -22.62 -15.59 -4.04
N ASP A 142 -23.28 -16.73 -3.81
CA ASP A 142 -22.64 -17.95 -3.30
C ASP A 142 -21.56 -18.47 -4.28
N LEU A 143 -21.81 -18.40 -5.59
CA LEU A 143 -20.81 -18.69 -6.62
C LEU A 143 -19.60 -17.75 -6.51
N PHE A 144 -19.82 -16.46 -6.26
CA PHE A 144 -18.75 -15.47 -6.14
C PHE A 144 -17.96 -15.62 -4.83
N ASP A 145 -18.64 -15.82 -3.70
CA ASP A 145 -18.05 -15.91 -2.37
C ASP A 145 -17.27 -17.22 -2.17
N SER A 146 -17.87 -18.36 -2.55
CA SER A 146 -17.23 -19.68 -2.42
C SER A 146 -15.96 -19.85 -3.25
N HIS A 147 -15.78 -19.01 -4.26
CA HIS A 147 -14.62 -18.99 -5.14
C HIS A 147 -13.68 -17.80 -4.87
N GLU A 148 -13.83 -17.11 -3.72
CA GLU A 148 -12.96 -15.99 -3.35
C GLU A 148 -12.94 -14.88 -4.41
N GLY A 149 -14.10 -14.56 -5.00
CA GLY A 149 -14.24 -13.49 -5.99
C GLY A 149 -13.93 -12.10 -5.40
N LEU A 150 -14.12 -11.89 -4.10
CA LEU A 150 -13.71 -10.68 -3.40
C LEU A 150 -12.30 -10.86 -2.84
N VAL A 151 -11.32 -10.30 -3.53
CA VAL A 151 -9.91 -10.32 -3.09
C VAL A 151 -9.67 -9.15 -2.13
N VAL A 152 -9.29 -9.47 -0.90
CA VAL A 152 -8.86 -8.49 0.10
C VAL A 152 -7.34 -8.36 0.05
N ALA A 153 -6.85 -7.12 0.02
CA ALA A 153 -5.43 -6.84 0.04
C ALA A 153 -4.83 -7.30 1.37
N PRO A 154 -3.65 -7.94 1.36
CA PRO A 154 -2.93 -8.22 2.59
C PRO A 154 -2.68 -6.93 3.39
N PRO A 155 -2.49 -7.03 4.72
CA PRO A 155 -2.11 -5.88 5.54
C PRO A 155 -0.91 -5.14 4.95
N GLY A 156 -0.92 -3.81 5.04
CA GLY A 156 0.15 -2.98 4.46
C GLY A 156 0.11 -2.79 2.94
N VAL A 157 -0.96 -3.26 2.27
CA VAL A 157 -1.09 -3.24 0.80
C VAL A 157 -2.44 -2.69 0.40
N HIS A 158 -2.47 -2.03 -0.75
CA HIS A 158 -3.70 -1.73 -1.45
C HIS A 158 -3.54 -1.86 -2.95
N PHE A 159 -4.64 -2.08 -3.65
CA PHE A 159 -4.66 -2.32 -5.09
C PHE A 159 -4.84 -1.04 -5.89
N ARG A 160 -4.15 -0.93 -7.03
CA ARG A 160 -4.53 0.00 -8.09
C ARG A 160 -5.63 -0.63 -8.95
N LYS A 161 -6.82 -0.04 -8.98
CA LYS A 161 -7.89 -0.43 -9.91
C LYS A 161 -7.57 0.11 -11.31
N SER A 162 -8.11 -0.54 -12.34
CA SER A 162 -8.04 -0.10 -13.75
C SER A 162 -8.67 1.28 -13.99
N SER A 163 -9.52 1.75 -13.08
CA SER A 163 -10.10 3.10 -13.07
C SER A 163 -9.20 4.18 -12.43
N ALA A 164 -7.92 3.89 -12.17
CA ALA A 164 -6.97 4.76 -11.45
C ALA A 164 -7.40 5.14 -10.00
N LYS A 165 -8.30 4.37 -9.40
CA LYS A 165 -8.66 4.47 -7.98
C LYS A 165 -7.93 3.40 -7.17
N HIS A 166 -7.68 3.65 -5.89
CA HIS A 166 -7.02 2.76 -4.94
C HIS A 166 -8.02 2.19 -3.95
N SER A 167 -7.83 0.94 -3.53
CA SER A 167 -8.75 0.23 -2.61
C SER A 167 -8.05 -0.97 -1.98
N THR A 168 -8.44 -1.33 -0.75
CA THR A 168 -8.01 -2.57 -0.09
C THR A 168 -8.78 -3.80 -0.56
N LYS A 169 -9.81 -3.63 -1.39
CA LYS A 169 -10.62 -4.70 -1.96
C LYS A 169 -10.65 -4.64 -3.49
N PHE A 170 -10.63 -5.81 -4.12
CA PHE A 170 -10.68 -5.99 -5.56
C PHE A 170 -11.67 -7.11 -5.93
N LEU A 171 -12.44 -6.92 -7.00
CA LEU A 171 -13.38 -7.91 -7.51
C LEU A 171 -12.71 -8.72 -8.62
N ARG A 172 -12.57 -10.03 -8.43
CA ARG A 172 -11.92 -10.96 -9.35
C ARG A 172 -12.93 -11.99 -9.86
N THR A 173 -13.74 -11.58 -10.82
CA THR A 173 -14.71 -12.45 -11.50
C THR A 173 -14.08 -13.70 -12.11
N ALA A 174 -12.81 -13.65 -12.51
CA ALA A 174 -12.11 -14.80 -13.09
C ALA A 174 -12.15 -16.05 -12.18
N ASN A 175 -12.17 -15.87 -10.86
CA ASN A 175 -12.21 -17.00 -9.92
C ASN A 175 -13.56 -17.74 -9.98
N THR A 176 -14.64 -17.11 -10.44
CA THR A 176 -15.96 -17.76 -10.57
C THR A 176 -16.12 -18.53 -11.89
N LEU A 177 -15.12 -18.48 -12.77
CA LEU A 177 -15.18 -19.02 -14.14
C LEU A 177 -14.38 -20.33 -14.28
N THR A 178 -14.27 -21.09 -13.18
CA THR A 178 -13.46 -22.31 -13.08
C THR A 178 -14.13 -23.54 -13.69
N SER A 179 -15.44 -23.49 -13.96
CA SER A 179 -16.19 -24.58 -14.58
C SER A 179 -17.14 -24.09 -15.69
N THR A 180 -17.38 -24.95 -16.65
CA THR A 180 -18.36 -24.77 -17.72
C THR A 180 -19.79 -24.67 -17.20
N ALA A 181 -20.14 -25.40 -16.12
CA ALA A 181 -21.43 -25.25 -15.44
C ALA A 181 -21.64 -23.83 -14.88
N ALA A 182 -20.62 -23.25 -14.24
CA ALA A 182 -20.69 -21.86 -13.76
C ALA A 182 -20.82 -20.85 -14.91
N CYS A 183 -20.02 -21.02 -15.97
CA CYS A 183 -20.10 -20.17 -17.16
C CYS A 183 -21.45 -20.31 -17.89
N GLY A 184 -22.01 -21.52 -17.95
CA GLY A 184 -23.34 -21.81 -18.51
C GLY A 184 -24.46 -21.15 -17.70
N LEU A 185 -24.38 -21.19 -16.37
CA LEU A 185 -25.34 -20.51 -15.50
C LEU A 185 -25.31 -18.98 -15.69
N LEU A 186 -24.11 -18.39 -15.70
CA LEU A 186 -23.93 -16.96 -15.96
C LEU A 186 -24.47 -16.56 -17.34
N ALA A 187 -24.23 -17.39 -18.36
CA ALA A 187 -24.77 -17.22 -19.70
C ALA A 187 -26.30 -17.28 -19.73
N LEU A 188 -26.90 -18.26 -19.05
CA LEU A 188 -28.36 -18.41 -18.96
C LEU A 188 -29.03 -17.14 -18.41
N PHE A 189 -28.51 -16.63 -17.28
CA PHE A 189 -29.04 -15.39 -16.69
C PHE A 189 -28.67 -14.13 -17.49
N ALA A 190 -27.54 -14.11 -18.19
CA ALA A 190 -27.19 -13.01 -19.06
C ALA A 190 -28.18 -12.83 -20.22
N LEU A 191 -28.65 -13.92 -20.82
CA LEU A 191 -29.61 -13.88 -21.94
C LEU A 191 -30.93 -13.21 -21.58
N GLU A 192 -31.38 -13.31 -20.33
CA GLU A 192 -32.58 -12.62 -19.84
C GLU A 192 -32.43 -11.08 -19.88
N THR A 193 -31.21 -10.59 -19.69
CA THR A 193 -30.92 -9.15 -19.67
C THR A 193 -30.60 -8.55 -21.04
N LEU A 194 -30.26 -9.40 -22.01
CA LEU A 194 -29.81 -9.01 -23.34
C LEU A 194 -30.97 -8.78 -24.32
N ASP A 195 -30.70 -7.97 -25.33
CA ASP A 195 -31.50 -7.89 -26.55
C ASP A 195 -31.18 -9.10 -27.45
N LEU A 196 -32.20 -9.78 -27.96
CA LEU A 196 -32.07 -11.09 -28.61
C LEU A 196 -31.69 -11.04 -30.09
N ARG A 197 -31.48 -9.86 -30.65
CA ARG A 197 -30.97 -9.75 -32.01
C ARG A 197 -29.65 -10.52 -32.14
N HIS A 198 -29.50 -11.27 -33.23
CA HIS A 198 -28.27 -12.02 -33.50
C HIS A 198 -27.07 -11.05 -33.45
N PRO A 199 -26.11 -11.25 -32.54
CA PRO A 199 -25.06 -10.27 -32.31
C PRO A 199 -24.07 -10.27 -33.46
N LYS A 200 -23.47 -9.12 -33.74
CA LYS A 200 -22.36 -9.04 -34.72
C LYS A 200 -21.08 -9.66 -34.16
N ARG A 201 -20.86 -9.47 -32.86
CA ARG A 201 -19.67 -9.87 -32.09
C ARG A 201 -19.94 -9.71 -30.60
N ILE A 202 -19.16 -10.41 -29.79
CA ILE A 202 -19.14 -10.25 -28.33
C ILE A 202 -17.82 -9.58 -27.90
N LEU A 203 -17.92 -8.55 -27.07
CA LEU A 203 -16.78 -7.84 -26.50
C LEU A 203 -16.76 -8.06 -24.99
N VAL A 204 -15.61 -8.44 -24.44
CA VAL A 204 -15.46 -8.68 -23.00
C VAL A 204 -14.42 -7.75 -22.40
N ASP A 205 -14.62 -7.29 -21.17
CA ASP A 205 -13.71 -6.35 -20.52
C ASP A 205 -12.39 -6.98 -20.07
N THR A 206 -12.40 -8.24 -19.62
CA THR A 206 -11.23 -9.01 -19.22
C THR A 206 -11.17 -10.34 -19.97
N ALA A 207 -9.97 -10.88 -20.20
CA ALA A 207 -9.80 -12.09 -21.01
C ALA A 207 -10.54 -13.33 -20.46
N PRO A 208 -10.63 -13.57 -19.14
CA PRO A 208 -11.36 -14.70 -18.57
C PRO A 208 -12.83 -14.77 -19.00
N LEU A 209 -13.48 -13.63 -19.26
CA LEU A 209 -14.88 -13.59 -19.69
C LEU A 209 -15.12 -14.15 -21.10
N LEU A 210 -14.06 -14.43 -21.88
CA LEU A 210 -14.21 -15.18 -23.13
C LEU A 210 -14.88 -16.55 -22.89
N SER A 211 -14.64 -17.19 -21.75
CA SER A 211 -15.32 -18.44 -21.36
C SER A 211 -16.85 -18.26 -21.22
N VAL A 212 -17.29 -17.15 -20.64
CA VAL A 212 -18.71 -16.78 -20.52
C VAL A 212 -19.28 -16.43 -21.90
N ALA A 213 -18.54 -15.70 -22.74
CA ALA A 213 -18.96 -15.38 -24.10
C ALA A 213 -19.18 -16.64 -24.96
N LEU A 214 -18.27 -17.62 -24.86
CA LEU A 214 -18.41 -18.91 -25.54
C LEU A 214 -19.61 -19.69 -25.00
N SER A 215 -19.80 -19.69 -23.68
CA SER A 215 -20.95 -20.34 -23.04
C SER A 215 -22.28 -19.69 -23.43
N LEU A 216 -22.30 -18.35 -23.53
CA LEU A 216 -23.45 -17.57 -23.98
C LEU A 216 -23.88 -17.98 -25.39
N MET A 217 -22.93 -18.15 -26.31
CA MET A 217 -23.22 -18.62 -27.66
C MET A 217 -23.79 -20.04 -27.67
N ARG A 218 -23.22 -20.96 -26.88
CA ARG A 218 -23.70 -22.35 -26.78
C ARG A 218 -25.10 -22.42 -26.19
N VAL A 219 -25.36 -21.72 -25.08
CA VAL A 219 -26.69 -21.66 -24.46
C VAL A 219 -27.69 -21.03 -25.43
N ALA A 220 -27.37 -19.90 -26.06
CA ALA A 220 -28.26 -19.27 -27.03
C ALA A 220 -28.59 -20.18 -28.21
N GLN A 221 -27.63 -20.97 -28.69
CA GLN A 221 -27.86 -21.93 -29.78
C GLN A 221 -28.73 -23.12 -29.33
N ALA A 222 -28.47 -23.68 -28.14
CA ALA A 222 -29.26 -24.78 -27.58
C ALA A 222 -30.73 -24.43 -27.37
N HIS A 223 -31.00 -23.15 -27.07
CA HIS A 223 -32.35 -22.60 -26.90
C HIS A 223 -32.93 -21.96 -28.19
N GLY A 224 -32.26 -22.12 -29.33
CA GLY A 224 -32.75 -21.65 -30.63
C GLY A 224 -32.77 -20.12 -30.82
N LEU A 225 -32.12 -19.38 -29.94
CA LEU A 225 -32.08 -17.90 -29.97
C LEU A 225 -31.10 -17.38 -31.02
N TRP A 226 -29.93 -17.99 -31.15
CA TRP A 226 -28.90 -17.61 -32.12
C TRP A 226 -28.55 -18.78 -33.05
N SER A 227 -28.46 -18.51 -34.34
CA SER A 227 -28.24 -19.54 -35.37
C SER A 227 -26.78 -19.84 -35.66
N LEU A 228 -25.88 -18.88 -35.45
CA LEU A 228 -24.45 -18.99 -35.79
C LEU A 228 -23.56 -18.41 -34.69
N PRO A 229 -22.37 -18.99 -34.45
CA PRO A 229 -21.37 -18.42 -33.55
C PRO A 229 -20.83 -17.10 -34.12
N VAL A 230 -20.39 -16.21 -33.22
CA VAL A 230 -19.92 -14.87 -33.54
C VAL A 230 -18.52 -14.64 -32.97
N PRO A 231 -17.70 -13.74 -33.53
CA PRO A 231 -16.38 -13.48 -33.00
C PRO A 231 -16.48 -12.85 -31.59
N ALA A 232 -15.68 -13.36 -30.66
CA ALA A 232 -15.54 -12.83 -29.30
C ALA A 232 -14.11 -12.33 -29.06
N ARG A 233 -13.94 -11.16 -28.42
CA ARG A 233 -12.61 -10.63 -28.08
C ARG A 233 -12.61 -9.79 -26.81
N SER A 234 -11.48 -9.79 -26.10
CA SER A 234 -11.26 -8.90 -24.95
C SER A 234 -10.81 -7.51 -25.41
N PHE A 235 -11.24 -6.47 -24.71
CA PHE A 235 -10.79 -5.08 -24.90
C PHE A 235 -9.99 -4.53 -23.71
N GLY A 236 -9.60 -5.35 -22.73
CA GLY A 236 -8.70 -4.90 -21.64
C GLY A 236 -9.25 -3.75 -20.78
N SER A 237 -10.57 -3.75 -20.54
CA SER A 237 -11.27 -2.82 -19.65
C SER A 237 -11.02 -1.34 -20.03
N TYR A 238 -10.75 -0.47 -19.06
CA TYR A 238 -10.53 0.97 -19.31
C TYR A 238 -9.34 1.27 -20.24
N GLY A 239 -8.29 0.43 -20.22
CA GLY A 239 -7.08 0.64 -21.02
C GLY A 239 -7.33 0.50 -22.52
N GLY A 240 -8.15 -0.47 -22.92
CA GLY A 240 -8.49 -0.69 -24.33
C GLY A 240 -9.88 -0.21 -24.74
N GLN A 241 -10.68 0.37 -23.83
CA GLN A 241 -11.97 1.01 -24.18
C GLN A 241 -11.81 2.04 -25.32
N ARG A 242 -10.73 2.83 -25.31
CA ARG A 242 -10.44 3.82 -26.36
C ARG A 242 -10.07 3.19 -27.71
N GLN A 243 -9.64 1.93 -27.70
CA GLN A 243 -9.24 1.16 -28.88
C GLN A 243 -10.42 0.37 -29.47
N ILE A 244 -11.58 0.37 -28.79
CA ILE A 244 -12.82 -0.15 -29.34
C ILE A 244 -13.25 0.81 -30.46
N GLY A 245 -13.15 0.37 -31.72
CA GLY A 245 -13.74 1.10 -32.85
C GLY A 245 -15.26 1.25 -32.69
N ARG A 246 -15.93 1.99 -33.59
CA ARG A 246 -17.36 2.32 -33.48
C ARG A 246 -18.23 1.13 -33.05
N LEU A 247 -18.92 1.30 -31.91
CA LEU A 247 -19.87 0.33 -31.38
C LEU A 247 -21.17 0.36 -32.20
N SER A 248 -21.79 -0.79 -32.35
CA SER A 248 -23.09 -0.95 -33.00
C SER A 248 -24.14 -1.42 -32.01
N THR A 249 -25.42 -1.21 -32.33
CA THR A 249 -26.53 -1.68 -31.48
C THR A 249 -26.61 -3.20 -31.38
N SER A 250 -25.92 -3.93 -32.26
CA SER A 250 -25.87 -5.40 -32.30
C SER A 250 -24.57 -5.96 -31.70
N ASP A 251 -23.71 -5.13 -31.09
CA ASP A 251 -22.56 -5.61 -30.32
C ASP A 251 -23.02 -5.99 -28.90
N VAL A 252 -22.69 -7.19 -28.42
CA VAL A 252 -22.92 -7.60 -27.02
C VAL A 252 -21.65 -7.34 -26.22
N LEU A 253 -21.79 -6.72 -25.04
CA LEU A 253 -20.69 -6.33 -24.16
C LEU A 253 -20.87 -6.97 -22.79
N LEU A 254 -19.89 -7.77 -22.37
CA LEU A 254 -19.86 -8.39 -21.05
C LEU A 254 -18.80 -7.69 -20.18
N ILE A 255 -19.22 -7.25 -19.00
CA ILE A 255 -18.37 -6.59 -18.01
C ILE A 255 -18.27 -7.51 -16.80
N SER A 256 -17.03 -7.82 -16.39
CA SER A 256 -16.70 -8.74 -15.31
C SER A 256 -17.27 -8.32 -13.97
N ALA A 257 -16.87 -7.15 -13.47
CA ALA A 257 -17.36 -6.59 -12.24
C ALA A 257 -17.21 -5.07 -12.23
N SER A 258 -18.07 -4.39 -11.46
CA SER A 258 -17.98 -2.93 -11.28
C SER A 258 -18.28 -2.51 -9.86
N THR A 259 -17.67 -1.39 -9.44
CA THR A 259 -17.99 -0.75 -8.15
C THR A 259 -18.80 0.54 -8.28
N SER A 260 -18.80 1.16 -9.46
CA SER A 260 -19.47 2.43 -9.76
C SER A 260 -20.38 2.38 -10.98
N GLY A 261 -20.32 1.32 -11.80
CA GLY A 261 -21.04 1.24 -13.08
C GLY A 261 -20.48 2.15 -14.21
N SER A 262 -19.34 2.80 -14.00
CA SER A 262 -18.81 3.79 -14.95
C SER A 262 -18.37 3.21 -16.29
N LEU A 263 -17.90 1.96 -16.34
CA LEU A 263 -17.50 1.30 -17.59
C LEU A 263 -18.71 1.07 -18.50
N ALA A 264 -19.80 0.53 -17.96
CA ALA A 264 -21.04 0.33 -18.70
C ALA A 264 -21.59 1.66 -19.25
N SER A 265 -21.62 2.69 -18.38
CA SER A 265 -22.07 4.03 -18.76
C SER A 265 -21.21 4.63 -19.89
N GLY A 266 -19.89 4.44 -19.82
CA GLY A 266 -18.96 4.89 -20.86
C GLY A 266 -19.16 4.16 -22.21
N LEU A 267 -19.45 2.86 -22.20
CA LEU A 267 -19.72 2.09 -23.43
C LEU A 267 -21.04 2.51 -24.08
N ILE A 268 -22.08 2.78 -23.28
CA ILE A 268 -23.36 3.30 -23.77
C ILE A 268 -23.16 4.68 -24.43
N ALA A 269 -22.38 5.56 -23.79
CA ALA A 269 -22.04 6.87 -24.36
C ALA A 269 -21.25 6.76 -25.70
N GLN A 270 -20.53 5.66 -25.92
CA GLN A 270 -19.82 5.36 -27.17
C GLN A 270 -20.71 4.73 -28.26
N GLY A 271 -22.01 4.56 -27.99
CA GLY A 271 -22.99 4.05 -28.95
C GLY A 271 -23.40 2.58 -28.75
N ALA A 272 -22.99 1.94 -27.65
CA ALA A 272 -23.58 0.66 -27.27
C ALA A 272 -25.06 0.82 -26.93
N HIS A 273 -25.88 -0.13 -27.38
CA HIS A 273 -27.26 -0.19 -26.95
C HIS A 273 -27.32 -0.66 -25.49
N LYS A 274 -28.17 -0.03 -24.67
CA LYS A 274 -28.28 -0.34 -23.23
C LYS A 274 -28.45 -1.85 -23.03
N ARG A 275 -29.48 -2.45 -23.63
CA ARG A 275 -29.77 -3.90 -23.51
C ARG A 275 -28.75 -4.83 -24.17
N SER A 276 -27.62 -4.32 -24.64
CA SER A 276 -26.52 -5.14 -25.13
C SER A 276 -25.32 -5.14 -24.18
N VAL A 277 -25.40 -4.42 -23.05
CA VAL A 277 -24.35 -4.35 -22.03
C VAL A 277 -24.81 -5.09 -20.78
N VAL A 278 -24.01 -6.04 -20.30
CA VAL A 278 -24.30 -6.81 -19.07
C VAL A 278 -23.10 -6.75 -18.15
N THR A 279 -23.34 -6.38 -16.89
CA THR A 279 -22.33 -6.46 -15.83
C THR A 279 -22.64 -7.68 -14.97
N LEU A 280 -21.70 -8.63 -14.85
CA LEU A 280 -21.94 -9.86 -14.10
C LEU A 280 -22.09 -9.58 -12.60
N TYR A 281 -21.16 -8.82 -12.02
CA TYR A 281 -21.13 -8.52 -10.60
C TYR A 281 -21.01 -7.03 -10.29
N PHE A 282 -21.76 -6.54 -9.31
CA PHE A 282 -21.67 -5.17 -8.80
C PHE A 282 -21.45 -5.15 -7.30
N LEU A 283 -20.56 -4.29 -6.80
CA LEU A 283 -20.40 -4.03 -5.38
C LEU A 283 -20.26 -2.52 -5.15
N GLY A 284 -21.25 -1.90 -4.52
CA GLY A 284 -21.35 -0.45 -4.40
C GLY A 284 -20.14 0.23 -3.78
N ASP A 285 -19.86 1.47 -4.22
CA ASP A 285 -18.77 2.31 -3.74
C ASP A 285 -19.20 3.33 -2.66
N GLY A 286 -20.07 2.88 -1.74
CA GLY A 286 -20.50 3.65 -0.57
C GLY A 286 -21.88 3.21 -0.06
N PRO A 287 -22.33 3.73 1.09
CA PRO A 287 -23.62 3.35 1.70
C PRO A 287 -24.85 3.74 0.86
N ASN A 288 -24.70 4.70 -0.05
CA ASN A 288 -25.77 5.19 -0.93
C ASN A 288 -25.64 4.71 -2.39
N ALA A 289 -24.75 3.75 -2.66
CA ALA A 289 -24.55 3.23 -4.01
C ALA A 289 -25.82 2.51 -4.47
N LYS A 290 -26.38 2.94 -5.61
CA LYS A 290 -27.56 2.31 -6.21
C LYS A 290 -27.13 1.24 -7.22
N ARG A 291 -27.83 0.10 -7.22
CA ARG A 291 -27.68 -0.96 -8.23
C ARG A 291 -27.84 -0.38 -9.64
N PRO A 292 -26.81 -0.45 -10.50
CA PRO A 292 -26.93 -0.09 -11.91
C PRO A 292 -27.90 -1.02 -12.65
N GLU A 293 -28.51 -0.53 -13.72
CA GLU A 293 -29.30 -1.37 -14.62
C GLU A 293 -28.41 -2.42 -15.32
N GLN A 294 -28.98 -3.58 -15.66
CA GLN A 294 -28.29 -4.71 -16.34
C GLN A 294 -27.10 -5.30 -15.56
N VAL A 295 -27.23 -5.31 -14.24
CA VAL A 295 -26.38 -6.08 -13.35
C VAL A 295 -27.02 -7.43 -13.08
N LEU A 296 -26.30 -8.53 -13.30
CA LEU A 296 -26.79 -9.88 -12.99
C LEU A 296 -26.87 -10.10 -11.49
N CYS A 297 -25.79 -9.82 -10.76
CA CYS A 297 -25.71 -10.01 -9.31
C CYS A 297 -25.20 -8.73 -8.62
N ASP A 298 -26.01 -8.21 -7.70
CA ASP A 298 -25.56 -7.16 -6.78
C ASP A 298 -25.06 -7.80 -5.49
N LEU A 299 -23.73 -7.74 -5.30
CA LEU A 299 -23.01 -8.27 -4.15
C LEU A 299 -23.14 -7.37 -2.91
N THR A 300 -23.76 -6.19 -3.02
CA THR A 300 -23.88 -5.24 -1.90
C THR A 300 -24.96 -5.70 -0.93
N ILE A 301 -24.62 -5.75 0.37
CA ILE A 301 -25.60 -6.07 1.41
C ILE A 301 -26.68 -4.98 1.52
N SER A 302 -27.94 -5.37 1.66
CA SER A 302 -29.08 -4.48 1.93
C SER A 302 -29.93 -5.03 3.08
N GLY A 303 -30.67 -4.17 3.79
CA GLY A 303 -31.36 -4.55 5.04
C GLY A 303 -32.43 -5.65 4.90
N ASP A 304 -32.90 -5.91 3.67
CA ASP A 304 -33.85 -6.94 3.29
C ASP A 304 -33.20 -8.25 2.82
N ARG A 305 -31.88 -8.27 2.59
CA ARG A 305 -31.11 -9.43 2.11
C ARG A 305 -30.19 -9.98 3.20
N GLY A 306 -30.29 -11.28 3.46
CA GLY A 306 -29.47 -11.99 4.46
C GLY A 306 -28.03 -12.31 4.01
N PHE A 307 -27.59 -11.80 2.85
CA PHE A 307 -26.28 -12.05 2.25
C PHE A 307 -25.76 -10.79 1.53
N GLY A 308 -24.46 -10.74 1.28
CA GLY A 308 -23.80 -9.60 0.63
C GLY A 308 -22.55 -9.11 1.38
N TYR A 309 -21.79 -8.24 0.73
CA TYR A 309 -20.63 -7.56 1.30
C TYR A 309 -20.94 -6.10 1.63
N GLN A 310 -20.18 -5.57 2.58
CA GLN A 310 -20.14 -4.13 2.82
C GLN A 310 -19.58 -3.39 1.60
N PRO A 311 -20.11 -2.18 1.30
CA PRO A 311 -19.60 -1.34 0.22
C PRO A 311 -18.08 -1.13 0.28
N VAL A 312 -17.46 -0.95 -0.88
CA VAL A 312 -16.01 -0.78 -1.00
C VAL A 312 -15.64 0.69 -0.98
N GLU A 313 -14.71 1.06 -0.09
CA GLU A 313 -14.11 2.39 -0.11
C GLU A 313 -13.10 2.51 -1.25
N ASN A 314 -13.24 3.58 -2.04
CA ASN A 314 -12.34 3.87 -3.15
C ASN A 314 -11.70 5.24 -2.95
N TYR A 315 -10.38 5.29 -3.12
CA TYR A 315 -9.58 6.50 -2.98
C TYR A 315 -9.03 6.95 -4.34
N PRO A 316 -9.21 8.21 -4.75
CA PRO A 316 -8.50 8.74 -5.92
C PRO A 316 -6.98 8.62 -5.75
N ALA A 317 -6.24 8.32 -6.84
CA ALA A 317 -4.79 8.06 -6.74
C ALA A 317 -3.98 9.25 -6.21
N ASP A 318 -4.35 10.47 -6.58
CA ASP A 318 -3.72 11.73 -6.19
C ASP A 318 -3.90 12.05 -4.69
N THR A 319 -5.00 11.62 -4.10
CA THR A 319 -5.38 11.92 -2.71
C THR A 319 -5.49 10.68 -1.84
N CYS A 320 -4.91 9.57 -2.28
CA CYS A 320 -5.07 8.28 -1.61
C CYS A 320 -4.48 8.25 -0.19
N LYS A 321 -5.35 8.06 0.81
CA LYS A 321 -4.95 7.95 2.22
C LYS A 321 -4.01 6.76 2.48
N LEU A 322 -4.17 5.67 1.74
CA LEU A 322 -3.36 4.45 1.88
C LEU A 322 -1.92 4.68 1.40
N CYS A 323 -1.76 5.34 0.25
CA CYS A 323 -0.46 5.78 -0.25
C CYS A 323 0.24 6.75 0.72
N LYS A 324 -0.51 7.72 1.26
CA LYS A 324 0.02 8.67 2.26
C LYS A 324 0.48 7.96 3.54
N SER A 325 -0.12 6.82 3.87
CA SER A 325 0.26 6.00 5.02
C SER A 325 1.38 4.99 4.71
N GLU A 326 2.07 5.15 3.58
CA GLU A 326 3.14 4.29 3.06
C GLU A 326 2.76 2.82 2.85
N GLN A 327 1.46 2.52 2.70
CA GLN A 327 1.04 1.19 2.26
C GLN A 327 1.45 0.97 0.81
N LEU A 328 1.86 -0.26 0.51
CA LEU A 328 2.37 -0.62 -0.78
C LEU A 328 1.22 -0.67 -1.81
N LEU A 329 1.37 0.09 -2.90
CA LEU A 329 0.51 -0.05 -4.06
C LEU A 329 0.87 -1.31 -4.85
N ALA A 330 -0.03 -2.29 -4.84
CA ALA A 330 0.05 -3.43 -5.73
C ALA A 330 -0.62 -3.07 -7.08
N GLU A 331 0.19 -3.01 -8.12
CA GLU A 331 -0.28 -2.84 -9.49
C GLU A 331 -0.71 -4.18 -10.07
N LEU A 332 -1.87 -4.19 -10.74
CA LEU A 332 -2.33 -5.29 -11.56
C LEU A 332 -1.62 -5.26 -12.92
N GLU A 333 -0.80 -6.26 -13.24
CA GLU A 333 -0.35 -6.54 -14.60
C GLU A 333 -1.23 -7.64 -15.22
N GLY A 334 -2.15 -7.24 -16.10
CA GLY A 334 -3.11 -8.17 -16.70
C GLY A 334 -4.05 -8.80 -15.65
N ASP A 335 -4.15 -10.13 -15.66
CA ASP A 335 -5.01 -10.93 -14.76
C ASP A 335 -4.24 -11.69 -13.65
N GLN A 336 -2.93 -11.46 -13.52
CA GLN A 336 -2.08 -12.12 -12.54
C GLN A 336 -1.73 -11.20 -11.37
N PHE A 337 -1.99 -11.67 -10.15
CA PHE A 337 -1.44 -11.12 -8.92
C PHE A 337 -0.24 -11.98 -8.51
N LEU A 338 0.96 -11.41 -8.47
CA LEU A 338 2.10 -12.03 -7.79
C LEU A 338 2.00 -11.75 -6.28
N LEU A 339 0.99 -12.35 -5.62
CA LEU A 339 0.83 -12.31 -4.17
C LEU A 339 1.28 -13.64 -3.56
N GLN A 340 2.52 -14.07 -3.81
CA GLN A 340 3.13 -15.11 -2.98
C GLN A 340 3.44 -14.54 -1.58
N GLN A 341 3.53 -15.41 -0.57
CA GLN A 341 3.99 -15.03 0.78
C GLN A 341 5.28 -14.23 0.66
N ARG A 342 5.20 -12.95 1.05
CA ARG A 342 6.24 -11.97 0.79
C ARG A 342 7.40 -12.21 1.74
N GLN A 343 8.62 -12.09 1.24
CA GLN A 343 9.78 -12.17 2.11
C GLN A 343 9.86 -10.91 2.97
N HIS A 344 10.02 -11.09 4.28
CA HIS A 344 10.31 -10.00 5.19
C HIS A 344 11.83 -9.87 5.33
N ARG A 345 12.35 -8.66 5.13
CA ARG A 345 13.72 -8.31 5.49
C ARG A 345 13.67 -7.43 6.72
N SER A 346 14.25 -7.91 7.81
CA SER A 346 14.29 -7.17 9.07
C SER A 346 15.61 -6.44 9.23
N PHE A 347 15.56 -5.18 9.66
CA PHE A 347 16.73 -4.42 10.07
C PHE A 347 17.14 -4.85 11.48
N THR A 348 18.41 -5.22 11.63
CA THR A 348 19.04 -5.42 12.92
C THR A 348 20.22 -4.46 13.03
N PHE A 349 20.32 -3.75 14.14
CA PHE A 349 21.46 -2.90 14.43
C PHE A 349 22.57 -3.73 15.09
N LEU A 350 23.73 -3.75 14.45
CA LEU A 350 24.95 -4.35 14.96
C LEU A 350 25.98 -3.26 15.20
N ARG A 351 26.99 -3.52 16.04
CA ARG A 351 28.10 -2.57 16.22
C ARG A 351 28.77 -2.20 14.89
N THR A 352 28.82 -3.14 13.96
CA THR A 352 29.39 -2.98 12.61
C THR A 352 28.49 -2.23 11.64
N THR A 353 27.23 -1.96 11.99
CA THR A 353 26.32 -1.14 11.17
C THR A 353 26.86 0.28 11.04
N GLN A 354 27.45 0.83 12.10
CA GLN A 354 28.10 2.15 12.08
C GLN A 354 29.60 1.99 11.91
N THR A 355 30.16 2.64 10.89
CA THR A 355 31.60 2.65 10.63
C THR A 355 32.35 3.41 11.72
N GLU A 356 33.64 3.11 11.89
CA GLU A 356 34.48 3.83 12.86
C GLU A 356 34.56 5.33 12.55
N ASP A 357 34.69 5.67 11.27
CA ASP A 357 34.72 7.05 10.75
C ASP A 357 33.42 7.82 11.08
N ALA A 358 32.27 7.17 10.93
CA ALA A 358 30.98 7.76 11.29
C ALA A 358 30.85 7.94 12.81
N ARG A 359 31.27 6.95 13.61
CA ARG A 359 31.25 7.04 15.07
C ARG A 359 32.14 8.17 15.57
N GLN A 360 33.37 8.25 15.07
CA GLN A 360 34.29 9.33 15.39
C GLN A 360 33.69 10.70 15.03
N THR A 361 33.14 10.84 13.83
CA THR A 361 32.51 12.09 13.38
C THR A 361 31.35 12.48 14.30
N LEU A 362 30.48 11.53 14.68
CA LEU A 362 29.35 11.80 15.59
C LEU A 362 29.79 12.17 17.00
N THR A 363 30.83 11.52 17.54
CA THR A 363 31.44 11.91 18.81
C THR A 363 31.97 13.34 18.74
N GLU A 364 32.74 13.67 17.69
CA GLU A 364 33.28 15.02 17.46
C GLU A 364 32.19 16.09 17.35
N LEU A 365 31.04 15.78 16.73
CA LEU A 365 29.88 16.67 16.63
C LEU A 365 29.15 16.85 17.97
N SER A 366 29.08 15.79 18.79
CA SER A 366 28.43 15.84 20.10
C SER A 366 29.19 16.72 21.10
N VAL A 367 30.53 16.77 20.99
CA VAL A 367 31.40 17.60 21.86
C VAL A 367 31.07 19.09 21.74
N THR A 368 30.67 19.57 20.55
CA THR A 368 30.36 20.98 20.31
C THR A 368 28.87 21.28 20.20
N HIS A 369 28.01 20.28 20.43
CA HIS A 369 26.55 20.39 20.23
C HIS A 369 26.22 21.00 18.86
N ALA A 370 26.89 20.51 17.81
CA ALA A 370 26.70 21.01 16.46
C ALA A 370 25.42 20.46 15.80
N MET A 371 24.83 19.38 16.32
CA MET A 371 23.63 18.77 15.76
C MET A 371 22.35 19.41 16.31
N GLY A 372 21.36 19.58 15.44
CA GLY A 372 19.99 19.93 15.78
C GLY A 372 19.01 19.14 14.92
N VAL A 373 17.79 18.95 15.40
CA VAL A 373 16.76 18.19 14.70
C VAL A 373 15.72 19.12 14.12
N VAL A 374 15.42 18.93 12.83
CA VAL A 374 14.43 19.70 12.09
C VAL A 374 13.04 19.14 12.40
N THR A 375 12.34 19.79 13.35
CA THR A 375 11.00 19.37 13.78
C THR A 375 9.93 19.75 12.75
N ARG A 376 10.14 20.82 11.98
CA ARG A 376 9.29 21.19 10.85
C ARG A 376 10.09 21.19 9.56
N PRO A 377 9.77 20.30 8.58
CA PRO A 377 10.50 20.23 7.34
C PRO A 377 10.43 21.56 6.58
N ASP A 378 11.61 22.05 6.18
CA ASP A 378 11.76 23.17 5.26
C ASP A 378 12.29 22.59 3.93
N PRO A 379 11.72 22.94 2.77
CA PRO A 379 12.20 22.47 1.46
C PRO A 379 13.68 22.82 1.18
N THR A 380 14.27 23.76 1.91
CA THR A 380 15.69 24.11 1.81
C THR A 380 16.61 23.15 2.57
N LEU A 381 16.09 22.39 3.53
CA LEU A 381 16.85 21.49 4.40
C LEU A 381 16.82 20.03 3.87
N PRO A 382 17.99 19.46 3.51
CA PRO A 382 18.07 18.17 2.82
C PRO A 382 17.94 16.95 3.75
N SER A 383 17.96 17.15 5.08
CA SER A 383 17.90 16.08 6.09
C SER A 383 17.07 16.52 7.29
N SER A 384 16.59 15.55 8.07
CA SER A 384 15.95 15.76 9.37
C SER A 384 16.90 16.27 10.45
N ILE A 385 18.20 16.33 10.15
CA ILE A 385 19.25 16.84 11.03
C ILE A 385 19.88 18.06 10.38
N ALA A 386 19.89 19.16 11.14
CA ALA A 386 20.62 20.37 10.82
C ALA A 386 21.98 20.33 11.53
N ILE A 387 23.02 20.81 10.84
CA ILE A 387 24.37 20.95 11.39
C ILE A 387 24.66 22.44 11.53
N ASN A 388 24.98 22.90 12.74
CA ASN A 388 25.46 24.24 12.97
C ASN A 388 26.93 24.33 12.59
N GLU A 389 27.23 25.02 11.50
CA GLU A 389 28.56 25.09 10.90
C GLU A 389 29.57 25.83 11.77
N GLU A 390 29.12 26.81 12.55
CA GLU A 390 29.99 27.55 13.47
C GLU A 390 30.46 26.66 14.62
N ARG A 391 29.54 25.89 15.23
CA ARG A 391 29.86 24.91 16.28
C ARG A 391 30.63 23.71 15.74
N LEU A 392 30.35 23.26 14.52
CA LEU A 392 31.11 22.21 13.84
C LEU A 392 32.60 22.58 13.78
N LEU A 393 32.91 23.80 13.34
CA LEU A 393 34.28 24.29 13.16
C LEU A 393 34.95 24.79 14.46
N GLN A 394 34.26 24.72 15.60
CA GLN A 394 34.86 24.85 16.93
C GLN A 394 35.46 23.53 17.42
N CYS A 395 35.10 22.39 16.81
CA CYS A 395 35.66 21.09 17.18
C CYS A 395 37.14 21.02 16.75
N PRO A 396 38.10 20.85 17.68
CA PRO A 396 39.53 20.92 17.35
C PRO A 396 39.96 19.93 16.26
N ALA A 397 39.48 18.68 16.34
CA ALA A 397 39.86 17.62 15.41
C ALA A 397 39.36 17.87 13.98
N ILE A 398 38.15 18.44 13.83
CA ILE A 398 37.58 18.79 12.52
C ILE A 398 38.25 20.05 11.97
N ARG A 399 38.45 21.05 12.84
CA ARG A 399 39.07 22.32 12.48
C ARG A 399 40.51 22.11 12.00
N GLU A 400 41.33 21.35 12.72
CA GLU A 400 42.72 21.07 12.35
C GLU A 400 42.81 20.41 10.96
N GLU A 401 41.99 19.38 10.73
CA GLU A 401 41.94 18.71 9.44
C GLU A 401 41.45 19.65 8.32
N PHE A 402 40.48 20.50 8.58
CA PHE A 402 40.00 21.47 7.61
C PHE A 402 41.06 22.54 7.28
N ILE A 403 41.79 23.04 8.28
CA ILE A 403 42.93 23.94 8.11
C ILE A 403 44.01 23.28 7.23
N ARG A 404 44.29 21.99 7.43
CA ARG A 404 45.21 21.22 6.58
C ARG A 404 44.74 21.18 5.12
N LEU A 405 43.44 21.01 4.87
CA LEU A 405 42.87 21.02 3.52
C LEU A 405 42.99 22.41 2.85
N LEU A 406 42.70 23.49 3.58
CA LEU A 406 42.86 24.87 3.09
C LEU A 406 44.30 25.12 2.64
N ARG A 407 45.29 24.73 3.45
CA ARG A 407 46.72 24.87 3.09
C ARG A 407 47.10 24.08 1.84
N ARG A 408 46.58 22.87 1.69
CA ARG A 408 47.02 21.92 0.67
C ARG A 408 46.35 22.12 -0.69
N TYR A 409 45.09 22.53 -0.70
CA TYR A 409 44.24 22.49 -1.89
C TYR A 409 43.73 23.87 -2.34
N CYS A 410 44.16 24.96 -1.69
CA CYS A 410 43.90 26.31 -2.21
C CYS A 410 44.57 26.47 -3.59
N PRO A 411 43.82 26.83 -4.65
CA PRO A 411 44.38 26.98 -5.99
C PRO A 411 45.25 28.25 -6.08
N HIS A 412 46.19 28.25 -7.02
CA HIS A 412 47.01 29.40 -7.37
C HIS A 412 47.18 29.50 -8.90
N PRO A 413 46.93 30.66 -9.53
CA PRO A 413 46.47 31.93 -8.94
C PRO A 413 45.04 31.85 -8.39
N LEU A 414 44.72 32.62 -7.35
CA LEU A 414 43.38 32.65 -6.74
C LEU A 414 42.71 34.00 -7.00
N ALA A 415 41.53 33.99 -7.63
CA ALA A 415 40.77 35.20 -7.95
C ALA A 415 39.49 35.36 -7.12
N LEU A 416 38.87 34.24 -6.73
CA LEU A 416 37.56 34.24 -6.08
C LEU A 416 37.49 33.16 -4.98
N ILE A 417 36.92 33.52 -3.84
CA ILE A 417 36.52 32.59 -2.77
C ILE A 417 35.00 32.68 -2.62
N VAL A 418 34.32 31.54 -2.75
CA VAL A 418 32.87 31.43 -2.57
C VAL A 418 32.60 30.74 -1.24
N ARG A 419 31.96 31.44 -0.30
CA ARG A 419 31.52 30.88 0.98
C ARG A 419 30.09 30.34 0.87
N ILE A 420 29.86 29.13 1.34
CA ILE A 420 28.55 28.48 1.33
C ILE A 420 28.24 28.04 2.75
N ASP A 421 27.16 28.59 3.31
CA ASP A 421 26.69 28.34 4.68
C ASP A 421 27.79 28.61 5.74
N LEU A 422 28.61 29.63 5.50
CA LEU A 422 29.71 30.02 6.38
C LEU A 422 29.77 31.54 6.52
N SER A 423 29.95 32.03 7.74
CA SER A 423 30.12 33.45 8.01
C SER A 423 31.51 33.93 7.55
N GLU A 424 31.56 35.15 7.02
CA GLU A 424 32.81 35.74 6.52
C GLU A 424 33.86 35.89 7.63
N LYS A 425 33.41 36.18 8.85
CA LYS A 425 34.25 36.24 10.05
C LYS A 425 34.95 34.90 10.31
N LEU A 426 34.18 33.80 10.36
CA LEU A 426 34.73 32.48 10.60
C LEU A 426 35.68 32.04 9.49
N LEU A 427 35.34 32.32 8.22
CA LEU A 427 36.25 32.06 7.10
C LEU A 427 37.58 32.81 7.26
N SER A 428 37.53 34.10 7.64
CA SER A 428 38.73 34.92 7.82
C SER A 428 39.64 34.38 8.94
N GLU A 429 39.05 33.91 10.03
CA GLU A 429 39.77 33.24 11.12
C GLU A 429 40.46 31.96 10.63
N LEU A 430 39.75 31.13 9.86
CA LEU A 430 40.30 29.89 9.30
C LEU A 430 41.45 30.17 8.31
N LEU A 431 41.33 31.17 7.44
CA LEU A 431 42.37 31.53 6.47
C LEU A 431 43.64 32.06 7.19
N LYS A 432 43.46 32.83 8.26
CA LYS A 432 44.55 33.32 9.10
C LYS A 432 45.27 32.17 9.82
N GLU A 433 44.52 31.26 10.41
CA GLU A 433 45.04 30.07 11.09
C GLU A 433 45.73 29.11 10.11
N ALA A 434 45.22 29.02 8.88
CA ALA A 434 45.88 28.29 7.80
C ALA A 434 47.19 28.96 7.33
N GLY A 435 47.45 30.22 7.67
CA GLY A 435 48.67 30.93 7.27
C GLY A 435 48.71 31.25 5.77
N ILE A 436 47.55 31.35 5.12
CA ILE A 436 47.42 31.62 3.68
C ILE A 436 46.86 33.01 3.37
N THR A 437 46.84 33.92 4.36
CA THR A 437 46.28 35.28 4.22
C THR A 437 46.90 36.06 3.06
N GLU A 438 48.21 35.94 2.85
CA GLU A 438 48.90 36.62 1.75
C GLU A 438 48.46 36.07 0.39
N LEU A 439 48.30 34.75 0.28
CA LEU A 439 47.83 34.05 -0.93
C LEU A 439 46.40 34.49 -1.33
N VAL A 440 45.55 34.78 -0.34
CA VAL A 440 44.15 35.17 -0.56
C VAL A 440 43.93 36.67 -0.63
N SER A 441 44.94 37.50 -0.32
CA SER A 441 44.80 38.96 -0.23
C SER A 441 44.29 39.63 -1.52
N GLY A 442 44.60 39.05 -2.67
CA GLY A 442 44.13 39.51 -3.99
C GLY A 442 42.80 38.91 -4.44
N ALA A 443 42.23 37.95 -3.70
CA ALA A 443 41.01 37.25 -4.06
C ALA A 443 39.78 37.94 -3.49
N ARG A 444 38.69 37.96 -4.26
CA ARG A 444 37.40 38.46 -3.80
C ARG A 444 36.67 37.38 -2.99
N ILE A 445 36.15 37.72 -1.82
CA ILE A 445 35.31 36.82 -1.03
C ILE A 445 33.84 37.18 -1.28
N ILE A 446 33.03 36.20 -1.67
CA ILE A 446 31.59 36.39 -1.93
C ILE A 446 30.76 35.29 -1.26
N ASP A 447 29.50 35.60 -0.95
CA ASP A 447 28.51 34.59 -0.60
C ASP A 447 28.08 33.78 -1.83
N TRP A 448 27.61 32.56 -1.60
CA TRP A 448 26.87 31.76 -2.56
C TRP A 448 25.83 32.57 -3.34
N SER A 449 25.03 33.40 -2.66
CA SER A 449 23.95 34.18 -3.28
C SER A 449 24.44 35.09 -4.40
N ASP A 450 25.67 35.56 -4.30
CA ASP A 450 26.25 36.54 -5.22
C ASP A 450 26.95 35.88 -6.41
N LEU A 451 27.10 34.56 -6.41
CA LEU A 451 27.84 33.84 -7.44
C LEU A 451 27.22 34.00 -8.83
N ALA A 452 25.88 33.98 -8.91
CA ALA A 452 25.16 34.12 -10.17
C ALA A 452 25.35 35.50 -10.84
N SER A 453 25.70 36.52 -10.04
CA SER A 453 25.93 37.89 -10.53
C SER A 453 27.36 38.14 -11.00
N GLN A 454 28.26 37.16 -10.84
CA GLN A 454 29.66 37.32 -11.19
C GLN A 454 29.87 37.33 -12.70
N LYS A 455 30.85 38.13 -13.13
CA LYS A 455 31.33 38.15 -14.50
C LYS A 455 32.43 37.10 -14.68
N GLU A 456 32.65 36.72 -15.93
CA GLU A 456 33.73 35.83 -16.32
C GLU A 456 35.08 36.28 -15.74
N LEU A 457 35.83 35.32 -15.18
CA LEU A 457 37.15 35.55 -14.61
C LEU A 457 38.22 35.52 -15.72
N LYS A 458 39.46 35.91 -15.38
CA LYS A 458 40.54 35.86 -16.37
C LYS A 458 40.91 34.41 -16.65
N GLU A 459 41.41 34.16 -17.86
CA GLU A 459 41.85 32.83 -18.25
C GLU A 459 42.94 32.31 -17.30
N GLY A 460 42.75 31.11 -16.75
CA GLY A 460 43.67 30.50 -15.79
C GLY A 460 43.45 30.87 -14.32
N ASP A 461 42.49 31.75 -13.99
CA ASP A 461 42.16 32.08 -12.61
C ASP A 461 41.60 30.88 -11.83
N GLY A 462 42.00 30.76 -10.57
CA GLY A 462 41.51 29.76 -9.64
C GLY A 462 40.37 30.26 -8.75
N VAL A 463 39.46 29.34 -8.40
CA VAL A 463 38.35 29.60 -7.48
C VAL A 463 38.38 28.59 -6.32
N LEU A 464 38.25 29.09 -5.10
CA LEU A 464 38.08 28.26 -3.90
C LEU A 464 36.63 28.34 -3.43
N VAL A 465 35.96 27.19 -3.33
CA VAL A 465 34.61 27.08 -2.79
C VAL A 465 34.68 26.39 -1.44
N VAL A 466 34.19 27.06 -0.39
CA VAL A 466 34.30 26.62 1.00
C VAL A 466 32.92 26.35 1.56
N PHE A 467 32.65 25.09 1.92
CA PHE A 467 31.44 24.65 2.60
C PHE A 467 31.72 24.43 4.09
N GLY A 468 30.91 25.01 4.97
CA GLY A 468 30.84 24.56 6.37
C GLY A 468 30.35 23.11 6.43
N CYS A 469 29.09 22.89 6.06
CA CYS A 469 28.51 21.57 5.90
C CYS A 469 27.93 21.39 4.48
N LEU A 470 28.48 20.46 3.70
CA LEU A 470 27.95 20.10 2.38
C LEU A 470 26.85 19.04 2.52
N ALA A 471 25.63 19.49 2.81
CA ALA A 471 24.43 18.63 2.86
C ALA A 471 23.50 18.80 1.65
N ASN A 472 23.40 20.02 1.09
CA ASN A 472 22.54 20.30 -0.06
C ASN A 472 23.31 20.11 -1.39
N HIS A 473 23.19 18.92 -1.97
CA HIS A 473 23.91 18.59 -3.21
C HIS A 473 23.40 19.35 -4.44
N ASN A 474 22.14 19.80 -4.43
CA ASN A 474 21.60 20.63 -5.53
C ASN A 474 22.29 22.01 -5.56
N ARG A 475 22.53 22.60 -4.40
CA ARG A 475 23.27 23.86 -4.28
C ARG A 475 24.70 23.72 -4.80
N ALA A 476 25.40 22.66 -4.41
CA ALA A 476 26.73 22.36 -4.94
C ALA A 476 26.72 22.09 -6.46
N ARG A 477 25.64 21.48 -6.97
CA ARG A 477 25.45 21.28 -8.41
C ARG A 477 25.31 22.59 -9.19
N GLN A 478 24.47 23.48 -8.69
CA GLN A 478 24.31 24.82 -9.25
C GLN A 478 25.64 25.59 -9.20
N ALA A 479 26.40 25.47 -8.11
CA ALA A 479 27.68 26.15 -7.95
C ALA A 479 28.66 25.79 -9.06
N ASN A 480 28.84 24.50 -9.28
CA ASN A 480 29.73 24.01 -10.31
C ASN A 480 29.24 24.37 -11.71
N ALA A 481 27.92 24.34 -11.96
CA ALA A 481 27.37 24.73 -13.24
C ALA A 481 27.68 26.20 -13.57
N THR A 482 27.51 27.10 -12.61
CA THR A 482 27.87 28.52 -12.76
C THR A 482 29.38 28.68 -12.92
N LEU A 483 30.19 28.04 -12.08
CA LEU A 483 31.65 28.17 -12.13
C LEU A 483 32.27 27.64 -13.43
N ARG A 484 31.69 26.61 -14.06
CA ARG A 484 32.11 26.13 -15.39
C ARG A 484 31.99 27.20 -16.49
N SER A 485 31.07 28.15 -16.33
CA SER A 485 30.93 29.28 -17.27
C SER A 485 31.84 30.46 -16.93
N LEU A 486 32.18 30.62 -15.66
CA LEU A 486 32.98 31.74 -15.16
C LEU A 486 34.49 31.50 -15.25
N VAL A 487 34.92 30.23 -15.15
CA VAL A 487 36.33 29.83 -15.05
C VAL A 487 36.78 29.17 -16.34
N LYS A 488 37.47 29.93 -17.20
CA LYS A 488 38.06 29.40 -18.45
C LYS A 488 39.50 28.95 -18.25
N LYS A 489 39.79 27.69 -18.57
CA LYS A 489 41.10 27.02 -18.39
C LYS A 489 41.72 27.16 -17.00
N GLY A 490 40.92 27.54 -16.00
CA GLY A 490 41.32 27.69 -14.61
C GLY A 490 41.07 26.43 -13.80
N ASN A 491 41.17 26.54 -12.47
CA ASN A 491 40.95 25.41 -11.56
C ASN A 491 39.98 25.81 -10.44
N VAL A 492 39.09 24.89 -10.08
CA VAL A 492 38.16 25.06 -8.96
C VAL A 492 38.48 24.01 -7.89
N ALA A 493 38.64 24.47 -6.65
CA ALA A 493 38.78 23.62 -5.49
C ALA A 493 37.55 23.75 -4.59
N TYR A 494 36.87 22.64 -4.34
CA TYR A 494 35.75 22.51 -3.42
C TYR A 494 36.22 21.87 -2.13
N LEU A 495 36.16 22.60 -1.02
CA LEU A 495 36.53 22.11 0.31
C LEU A 495 35.32 22.12 1.24
N SER A 496 35.10 21.03 1.96
CA SER A 496 34.02 20.93 2.96
C SER A 496 34.54 20.49 4.32
N ALA A 497 34.06 21.10 5.42
CA ALA A 497 34.39 20.60 6.75
C ALA A 497 33.64 19.30 7.05
N LEU A 498 32.36 19.22 6.67
CA LEU A 498 31.56 18.01 6.76
C LEU A 498 30.74 17.78 5.48
N THR A 499 30.91 16.62 4.83
CA THR A 499 30.03 16.21 3.73
C THR A 499 28.98 15.21 4.21
N VAL A 500 27.71 15.50 3.97
CA VAL A 500 26.59 14.60 4.29
C VAL A 500 26.04 13.97 3.01
N ALA A 501 25.79 12.67 3.02
CA ALA A 501 25.13 11.96 1.91
C ALA A 501 24.24 10.83 2.43
N ALA A 502 23.12 10.54 1.76
CA ALA A 502 22.21 9.48 2.17
C ALA A 502 22.67 8.09 1.71
N THR A 503 23.30 8.00 0.54
CA THR A 503 23.74 6.71 -0.03
C THR A 503 25.14 6.80 -0.64
N PRO A 504 25.88 5.68 -0.75
CA PRO A 504 27.16 5.63 -1.45
C PRO A 504 27.06 6.11 -2.90
N HIS A 505 25.96 5.81 -3.58
CA HIS A 505 25.72 6.24 -4.96
C HIS A 505 25.62 7.78 -5.05
N GLN A 506 24.82 8.39 -4.18
CA GLN A 506 24.69 9.85 -4.12
C GLN A 506 26.02 10.54 -3.81
N TYR A 507 26.80 9.96 -2.88
CA TYR A 507 28.12 10.47 -2.52
C TYR A 507 29.11 10.37 -3.70
N GLN A 508 29.13 9.24 -4.41
CA GLN A 508 29.99 9.07 -5.58
C GLN A 508 29.61 10.03 -6.72
N ASP A 509 28.31 10.22 -6.98
CA ASP A 509 27.81 11.17 -7.96
C ASP A 509 28.25 12.60 -7.63
N LEU A 510 28.17 13.00 -6.36
CA LEU A 510 28.64 14.30 -5.89
C LEU A 510 30.14 14.48 -6.17
N ARG A 511 30.97 13.49 -5.83
CA ARG A 511 32.42 13.52 -6.08
C ARG A 511 32.74 13.64 -7.56
N THR A 512 32.14 12.79 -8.39
CA THR A 512 32.33 12.81 -9.84
C THR A 512 31.90 14.15 -10.42
N PHE A 513 30.76 14.66 -9.97
CA PHE A 513 30.22 15.92 -10.47
C PHE A 513 31.12 17.11 -10.11
N LEU A 514 31.53 17.25 -8.84
CA LEU A 514 32.40 18.34 -8.40
C LEU A 514 33.83 18.23 -8.95
N GLY A 515 34.30 17.03 -9.24
CA GLY A 515 35.61 16.81 -9.86
C GLY A 515 35.65 17.06 -11.37
N PHE A 516 34.51 17.24 -12.03
CA PHE A 516 34.41 17.37 -13.48
C PHE A 516 34.43 18.84 -13.92
N GLY A 517 35.39 19.20 -14.77
CA GLY A 517 35.57 20.53 -15.36
C GLY A 517 35.74 20.50 -16.87
N GLU A 518 36.32 21.55 -17.47
CA GLU A 518 36.46 21.70 -18.93
C GLU A 518 37.24 20.56 -19.61
N ARG A 519 38.22 19.96 -18.92
CA ARG A 519 39.07 18.87 -19.44
C ARG A 519 38.56 17.48 -19.05
N GLY A 520 37.35 17.39 -18.51
CA GLY A 520 36.74 16.14 -18.07
C GLY A 520 36.95 15.82 -16.59
N PRO A 521 36.91 14.53 -16.21
CA PRO A 521 37.08 14.10 -14.82
C PRO A 521 38.42 14.54 -14.23
N GLU A 522 38.43 14.82 -12.93
CA GLU A 522 39.62 15.25 -12.16
C GLU A 522 40.23 16.59 -12.57
N THR A 523 39.52 17.38 -13.39
CA THR A 523 39.94 18.77 -13.70
C THR A 523 39.84 19.65 -12.45
N PHE A 524 38.80 19.46 -11.66
CA PHE A 524 38.56 20.19 -10.41
C PHE A 524 38.84 19.30 -9.21
N THR A 525 39.12 19.91 -8.07
CA THR A 525 39.46 19.19 -6.83
C THR A 525 38.30 19.25 -5.85
N PHE A 526 37.90 18.10 -5.30
CA PHE A 526 36.97 18.03 -4.17
C PHE A 526 37.61 17.28 -2.99
N LYS A 527 37.60 17.90 -1.80
CA LYS A 527 38.13 17.33 -0.55
C LYS A 527 37.25 17.72 0.63
N GLU A 528 37.23 16.86 1.64
CA GLU A 528 36.41 17.01 2.84
C GLU A 528 37.18 16.57 4.08
N ALA A 529 36.93 17.22 5.22
CA ALA A 529 37.58 16.87 6.49
C ALA A 529 36.89 15.71 7.19
N ARG A 530 35.56 15.68 7.16
CA ARG A 530 34.70 14.59 7.64
C ARG A 530 33.58 14.30 6.67
N ARG A 531 32.93 13.14 6.88
CA ARG A 531 31.74 12.73 6.15
C ARG A 531 30.80 11.95 7.04
N LEU A 532 29.51 12.03 6.75
CA LEU A 532 28.50 11.33 7.53
C LEU A 532 27.34 10.86 6.65
N ALA A 533 26.88 9.64 6.89
CA ALA A 533 25.68 9.13 6.24
C ALA A 533 24.44 9.56 7.04
N LEU A 534 23.55 10.36 6.46
CA LEU A 534 22.28 10.76 7.08
C LEU A 534 21.13 10.61 6.09
N PRO A 535 19.94 10.21 6.53
CA PRO A 535 18.80 10.03 5.64
C PRO A 535 18.37 11.36 5.02
N GLY A 536 18.06 11.33 3.73
CA GLY A 536 17.49 12.48 3.02
C GLY A 536 16.00 12.68 3.34
N THR A 537 15.51 13.89 3.14
CA THR A 537 14.08 14.22 3.19
C THR A 537 13.43 13.87 1.85
N ASN A 538 12.76 12.71 1.75
CA ASN A 538 12.11 12.25 0.51
C ASN A 538 10.77 12.99 0.20
N GLY A 539 10.64 14.26 0.60
CA GLY A 539 9.39 15.02 0.48
C GLY A 539 8.23 14.52 1.36
N SER A 540 8.51 13.61 2.30
CA SER A 540 7.55 13.08 3.27
C SER A 540 7.38 14.01 4.48
N THR A 541 6.24 13.90 5.17
CA THR A 541 6.09 14.46 6.52
C THR A 541 7.09 13.79 7.47
N ASN A 542 7.44 14.46 8.56
CA ASN A 542 8.27 13.88 9.61
C ASN A 542 7.41 13.56 10.85
N ALA A 543 8.04 12.89 11.81
CA ALA A 543 7.42 12.47 13.06
C ALA A 543 6.71 13.58 13.86
N TRP A 544 7.29 14.78 13.84
CA TRP A 544 6.86 15.91 14.64
C TRP A 544 5.71 16.66 13.96
N VAL A 545 5.68 16.68 12.64
CA VAL A 545 4.52 17.15 11.86
C VAL A 545 3.32 16.24 12.08
N ASP A 546 3.51 14.93 12.08
CA ASP A 546 2.43 13.97 12.35
C ASP A 546 1.91 14.09 13.79
N GLU A 547 2.82 14.31 14.76
CA GLU A 547 2.48 14.64 16.15
C GLU A 547 1.68 15.94 16.22
N LEU A 548 2.15 17.02 15.59
CA LEU A 548 1.46 18.32 15.60
C LEU A 548 0.04 18.21 15.00
N ALA A 549 -0.10 17.43 13.92
CA ALA A 549 -1.39 17.17 13.30
C ALA A 549 -2.32 16.34 14.21
N LEU A 550 -1.79 15.37 14.96
CA LEU A 550 -2.56 14.65 15.98
C LEU A 550 -2.99 15.58 17.11
N LEU A 551 -2.08 16.37 17.68
CA LEU A 551 -2.38 17.30 18.77
C LEU A 551 -3.43 18.34 18.34
N GLY A 552 -3.37 18.82 17.09
CA GLY A 552 -4.39 19.71 16.54
C GLY A 552 -5.78 19.07 16.41
N ARG A 553 -5.87 17.73 16.23
CA ARG A 553 -7.16 17.00 16.25
C ARG A 553 -7.68 16.77 17.66
N LEU A 554 -6.79 16.72 18.64
CA LEU A 554 -7.14 16.50 20.05
C LEU A 554 -7.47 17.81 20.78
N ASP A 555 -7.13 18.95 20.17
CA ASP A 555 -7.40 20.29 20.71
C ASP A 555 -8.87 20.50 21.05
N GLY A 556 -9.14 21.09 22.22
CA GLY A 556 -10.49 21.40 22.70
C GLY A 556 -11.33 20.19 23.13
N LEU A 557 -10.84 18.94 23.00
CA LEU A 557 -11.55 17.77 23.53
C LEU A 557 -11.48 17.70 25.05
N VAL A 558 -10.29 17.98 25.60
CA VAL A 558 -9.99 18.02 27.03
C VAL A 558 -8.88 19.07 27.24
N GLU A 559 -9.03 19.96 28.21
CA GLU A 559 -7.98 20.94 28.55
C GLU A 559 -6.82 20.22 29.25
N LEU A 560 -5.69 20.09 28.56
CA LEU A 560 -4.49 19.40 29.03
C LEU A 560 -3.25 20.27 28.77
N PRO A 561 -2.82 21.07 29.77
CA PRO A 561 -1.73 22.04 29.62
C PRO A 561 -0.43 21.45 29.09
N GLU A 562 -0.13 20.19 29.38
CA GLU A 562 1.07 19.49 28.91
C GLU A 562 1.08 19.33 27.39
N LEU A 563 -0.07 18.93 26.80
CA LEU A 563 -0.21 18.75 25.35
C LEU A 563 -0.30 20.09 24.63
N ASP A 564 -0.93 21.09 25.25
CA ASP A 564 -0.99 22.45 24.72
C ASP A 564 0.40 23.10 24.64
N ARG A 565 1.18 22.99 25.72
CA ARG A 565 2.57 23.45 25.73
C ARG A 565 3.38 22.75 24.64
N ARG A 566 3.24 21.42 24.51
CA ARG A 566 3.94 20.65 23.49
C ARG A 566 3.58 21.11 22.08
N ARG A 567 2.28 21.32 21.81
CA ARG A 567 1.77 21.82 20.53
C ARG A 567 2.34 23.20 20.20
N GLN A 568 2.38 24.11 21.17
CA GLN A 568 2.94 25.45 20.99
C GLN A 568 4.44 25.37 20.67
N MET A 569 5.20 24.57 21.42
CA MET A 569 6.63 24.37 21.17
C MET A 569 6.91 23.85 19.75
N LEU A 570 6.16 22.85 19.28
CA LEU A 570 6.30 22.33 17.92
C LEU A 570 5.86 23.32 16.84
N SER A 571 4.96 24.25 17.18
CA SER A 571 4.48 25.30 16.27
C SER A 571 5.47 26.45 16.13
N ASP A 572 6.23 26.74 17.19
CA ASP A 572 7.18 27.86 17.23
C ASP A 572 8.57 27.43 16.76
N GLN A 573 9.05 26.27 17.20
CA GLN A 573 10.40 25.79 16.91
C GLN A 573 10.50 25.14 15.51
N VAL A 574 11.62 25.39 14.83
CA VAL A 574 11.96 24.74 13.55
C VAL A 574 13.10 23.73 13.75
N ILE A 575 14.09 24.10 14.55
CA ILE A 575 15.24 23.27 14.91
C ILE A 575 15.35 23.23 16.42
N ALA A 576 15.51 22.04 16.99
CA ALA A 576 15.66 21.83 18.43
C ALA A 576 16.83 20.89 18.74
N GLN A 577 17.50 21.11 19.87
CA GLN A 577 18.57 20.22 20.36
C GLN A 577 18.06 19.25 21.43
N ASP A 578 17.15 19.73 22.28
CA ASP A 578 16.49 18.98 23.34
C ASP A 578 14.98 19.22 23.28
N GLU A 579 14.24 18.60 24.21
CA GLU A 579 12.78 18.59 24.22
C GLU A 579 12.20 18.03 22.91
N LEU A 580 12.88 17.05 22.30
CA LEU A 580 12.47 16.39 21.07
C LEU A 580 11.36 15.36 21.29
N PHE A 581 11.28 14.80 22.49
CA PHE A 581 10.38 13.72 22.85
C PHE A 581 9.43 14.12 23.99
N LEU A 582 8.34 13.39 24.15
CA LEU A 582 7.48 13.46 25.33
C LEU A 582 8.28 13.06 26.59
N VAL A 583 7.91 13.69 27.69
CA VAL A 583 8.56 13.49 29.00
C VAL A 583 8.17 12.11 29.53
N GLY A 584 9.15 11.36 30.05
CA GLY A 584 8.91 10.09 30.73
C GLY A 584 8.35 10.29 32.16
N GLN A 585 8.20 9.19 32.89
CA GLN A 585 7.79 9.23 34.29
C GLN A 585 8.86 9.88 35.17
N THR A 586 10.14 9.66 34.85
CA THR A 586 11.29 10.19 35.60
C THR A 586 11.78 11.57 35.11
N GLY A 587 11.12 12.14 34.10
CA GLY A 587 11.47 13.43 33.51
C GLY A 587 11.94 13.34 32.06
N PRO A 588 12.70 14.34 31.57
CA PRO A 588 13.18 14.35 30.18
C PRO A 588 14.04 13.13 29.86
N LEU A 589 13.84 12.53 28.69
CA LEU A 589 14.56 11.32 28.27
C LEU A 589 16.06 11.63 28.10
N LYS A 590 16.91 10.85 28.76
CA LYS A 590 18.37 10.99 28.76
C LYS A 590 19.06 9.67 28.45
N LEU A 591 20.29 9.75 27.98
CA LEU A 591 21.14 8.61 27.70
C LEU A 591 21.82 8.11 28.99
N GLN A 592 21.81 6.80 29.22
CA GLN A 592 22.54 6.16 30.31
C GLN A 592 24.05 6.02 29.98
N PRO A 593 24.92 5.91 31.00
CA PRO A 593 26.31 5.51 30.79
C PRO A 593 26.34 4.12 30.15
N ASP A 594 27.19 3.88 29.14
CA ASP A 594 27.38 2.60 28.40
C ASP A 594 26.69 2.48 27.01
N PHE A 595 26.42 3.60 26.33
CA PHE A 595 25.91 3.54 24.96
C PHE A 595 26.97 3.08 23.95
N VAL A 596 26.70 2.01 23.20
CA VAL A 596 27.68 1.37 22.30
C VAL A 596 28.06 2.20 21.06
N PHE A 597 27.17 3.09 20.61
CA PHE A 597 27.34 3.86 19.36
C PHE A 597 27.80 5.30 19.57
N LEU A 598 28.20 5.65 20.80
CA LEU A 598 28.80 6.94 21.15
C LEU A 598 29.83 6.71 22.24
N ASP A 599 30.95 7.42 22.18
CA ASP A 599 31.89 7.38 23.31
C ASP A 599 31.32 8.18 24.48
N THR A 600 30.86 7.48 25.53
CA THR A 600 30.33 8.09 26.75
C THR A 600 31.37 8.21 27.87
N SER A 601 32.65 7.94 27.60
CA SER A 601 33.72 7.97 28.62
C SER A 601 33.91 9.35 29.27
N GLY A 602 33.57 10.43 28.56
CA GLY A 602 33.54 11.81 29.08
C GLY A 602 32.32 12.18 29.92
N GLY A 603 31.41 11.23 30.18
CA GLY A 603 30.13 11.45 30.87
C GLY A 603 28.98 11.79 29.90
N THR A 604 27.74 11.54 30.35
CA THR A 604 26.54 11.72 29.50
C THR A 604 25.85 13.07 29.64
N GLY A 605 26.27 13.91 30.60
CA GLY A 605 25.60 15.17 30.92
C GLY A 605 25.65 16.23 29.81
N ASN A 606 26.58 16.10 28.87
CA ASN A 606 26.71 17.00 27.73
C ASN A 606 26.02 16.45 26.46
N ILE A 607 25.45 15.24 26.48
CA ILE A 607 24.87 14.64 25.27
C ILE A 607 23.41 15.09 25.13
N THR A 608 23.10 15.81 24.06
CA THR A 608 21.74 16.30 23.77
C THR A 608 20.88 15.21 23.13
N GLN A 609 19.55 15.37 23.16
CA GLN A 609 18.65 14.45 22.46
C GLN A 609 18.89 14.46 20.94
N ALA A 610 19.28 15.59 20.37
CA ALA A 610 19.63 15.71 18.96
C ALA A 610 20.88 14.90 18.59
N ASP A 611 21.86 14.80 19.49
CA ASP A 611 23.06 13.97 19.27
C ASP A 611 22.67 12.49 19.18
N VAL A 612 21.83 12.02 20.11
CA VAL A 612 21.32 10.65 20.10
C VAL A 612 20.48 10.38 18.84
N PHE A 613 19.62 11.32 18.45
CA PHE A 613 18.83 11.20 17.23
C PHE A 613 19.71 11.18 15.96
N GLY A 614 20.79 11.96 15.94
CA GLY A 614 21.80 11.97 14.89
C GLY A 614 22.42 10.60 14.67
N ILE A 615 22.81 9.95 15.76
CA ILE A 615 23.39 8.60 15.75
C ILE A 615 22.39 7.56 15.25
N VAL A 616 21.16 7.59 15.76
CA VAL A 616 20.11 6.65 15.32
C VAL A 616 19.77 6.87 13.84
N SER A 617 19.72 8.13 13.38
CA SER A 617 19.49 8.45 11.97
C SER A 617 20.62 7.92 11.08
N ASN A 618 21.87 8.02 11.52
CA ASN A 618 23.01 7.42 10.82
C ASN A 618 22.90 5.88 10.76
N LEU A 619 22.49 5.23 11.85
CA LEU A 619 22.25 3.79 11.87
C LEU A 619 21.19 3.37 10.85
N PHE A 620 20.07 4.11 10.76
CA PHE A 620 19.07 3.87 9.72
C PHE A 620 19.62 4.08 8.32
N ALA A 621 20.36 5.16 8.07
CA ALA A 621 20.97 5.41 6.77
C ALA A 621 21.90 4.26 6.36
N ALA A 622 22.75 3.79 7.28
CA ALA A 622 23.67 2.67 7.04
C ALA A 622 22.94 1.34 6.81
N CYS A 623 21.94 1.01 7.64
CA CYS A 623 21.13 -0.21 7.48
C CYS A 623 20.39 -0.24 6.15
N ARG A 624 19.80 0.89 5.73
CA ARG A 624 19.08 1.01 4.45
C ARG A 624 19.97 0.72 3.24
N VAL A 625 21.27 1.01 3.32
CA VAL A 625 22.25 0.66 2.27
C VAL A 625 23.01 -0.64 2.55
N MET A 626 22.48 -1.50 3.43
CA MET A 626 23.05 -2.81 3.79
C MET A 626 24.48 -2.72 4.37
N GLY A 627 24.74 -1.70 5.18
CA GLY A 627 26.04 -1.49 5.83
C GLY A 627 27.16 -1.07 4.88
N ARG A 628 26.85 -0.67 3.64
CA ARG A 628 27.85 -0.17 2.70
C ARG A 628 28.38 1.18 3.13
N GLU A 629 29.70 1.31 3.17
CA GLU A 629 30.36 2.59 3.38
C GLU A 629 30.10 3.57 2.22
N LEU A 630 30.12 4.87 2.49
CA LEU A 630 29.87 5.90 1.47
C LEU A 630 30.83 5.84 0.28
N HIS A 631 32.06 5.35 0.46
CA HIS A 631 33.06 5.20 -0.63
C HIS A 631 32.89 3.92 -1.45
N ALA A 632 32.00 3.02 -1.04
CA ALA A 632 31.82 1.75 -1.72
C ALA A 632 31.32 2.00 -3.15
N LYS A 633 32.00 1.39 -4.13
CA LYS A 633 31.56 1.44 -5.53
C LYS A 633 30.21 0.74 -5.66
N PRO A 634 29.24 1.33 -6.41
CA PRO A 634 27.97 0.68 -6.66
C PRO A 634 28.19 -0.64 -7.41
N LYS A 635 27.60 -1.73 -6.91
CA LYS A 635 27.61 -3.03 -7.59
C LYS A 635 26.42 -3.11 -8.54
N VAL A 636 26.67 -3.54 -9.76
CA VAL A 636 25.62 -3.72 -10.78
C VAL A 636 24.67 -4.84 -10.35
N GLY A 637 23.35 -4.58 -10.38
CA GLY A 637 22.31 -5.55 -10.06
C GLY A 637 21.93 -5.66 -8.59
N GLU A 638 22.65 -5.01 -7.67
CA GLU A 638 22.23 -4.92 -6.26
C GLU A 638 21.37 -3.66 -6.03
N PRO A 639 20.34 -3.74 -5.16
CA PRO A 639 19.53 -2.57 -4.84
C PRO A 639 20.40 -1.49 -4.17
N VAL A 640 20.18 -0.22 -4.52
CA VAL A 640 20.91 0.92 -3.92
C VAL A 640 20.52 1.10 -2.46
N GLU A 641 19.24 0.89 -2.15
CA GLU A 641 18.63 1.03 -0.84
C GLU A 641 17.58 -0.07 -0.62
N LEU A 642 17.42 -0.50 0.62
CA LEU A 642 16.32 -1.35 1.07
C LEU A 642 15.05 -0.48 1.20
N VAL A 643 14.08 -0.75 0.34
CA VAL A 643 12.78 -0.07 0.30
C VAL A 643 11.66 -1.10 0.25
N GLN A 644 10.45 -0.69 0.63
CA GLN A 644 9.26 -1.53 0.44
C GLN A 644 9.10 -1.91 -1.04
N SER A 645 8.69 -3.14 -1.30
CA SER A 645 8.40 -3.59 -2.66
C SER A 645 7.23 -4.57 -2.68
N VAL A 646 6.68 -4.82 -3.87
CA VAL A 646 5.65 -5.86 -4.09
C VAL A 646 6.14 -7.25 -3.72
N TYR A 647 7.45 -7.47 -3.73
CA TYR A 647 8.07 -8.76 -3.48
C TYR A 647 8.46 -8.98 -2.00
N GLY A 648 8.43 -7.93 -1.18
CA GLY A 648 8.90 -8.03 0.20
C GLY A 648 8.79 -6.75 1.01
N HIS A 649 8.56 -6.93 2.31
CA HIS A 649 8.50 -5.85 3.29
C HIS A 649 9.84 -5.66 3.98
N VAL A 650 10.20 -4.41 4.27
CA VAL A 650 11.39 -4.07 5.04
C VAL A 650 10.96 -3.51 6.39
N LEU A 651 11.21 -4.24 7.47
CA LEU A 651 10.72 -3.91 8.82
C LEU A 651 11.91 -3.66 9.77
N LEU A 652 11.76 -2.79 10.75
CA LEU A 652 12.67 -2.74 11.88
C LEU A 652 12.40 -3.94 12.79
N ASP A 653 13.39 -4.76 13.14
CA ASP A 653 13.16 -5.88 14.07
C ASP A 653 12.72 -5.34 15.47
N PRO A 654 11.57 -5.79 16.03
CA PRO A 654 11.13 -5.43 17.39
C PRO A 654 12.20 -5.66 18.45
N LYS A 655 13.10 -6.63 18.23
CA LYS A 655 14.23 -6.89 19.12
C LYS A 655 15.14 -5.67 19.31
N ALA A 656 15.16 -4.72 18.38
CA ALA A 656 15.85 -3.45 18.57
C ALA A 656 15.32 -2.72 19.82
N PHE A 657 14.01 -2.63 20.01
CA PHE A 657 13.41 -2.01 21.20
C PHE A 657 13.67 -2.80 22.48
N ALA A 658 13.78 -4.13 22.39
CA ALA A 658 14.16 -4.95 23.54
C ALA A 658 15.66 -4.85 23.90
N THR A 659 16.52 -4.57 22.93
CA THR A 659 17.99 -4.54 23.12
C THR A 659 18.45 -3.17 23.63
N PHE A 660 17.88 -2.08 23.11
CA PHE A 660 18.17 -0.73 23.60
C PHE A 660 17.26 -0.41 24.78
N ASN A 661 17.81 -0.43 25.99
CA ASN A 661 17.05 -0.19 27.22
C ASN A 661 16.77 1.30 27.46
N ASP A 662 17.57 2.20 26.89
CA ASP A 662 17.37 3.64 27.04
C ASP A 662 16.08 4.11 26.38
N ALA A 663 15.24 4.82 27.14
CA ALA A 663 14.01 5.40 26.63
C ALA A 663 14.27 6.41 25.50
N VAL A 664 15.36 7.19 25.58
CA VAL A 664 15.75 8.13 24.52
C VAL A 664 16.10 7.41 23.21
N LEU A 665 16.74 6.23 23.27
CA LEU A 665 17.05 5.44 22.07
C LEU A 665 15.78 4.87 21.45
N ARG A 666 14.88 4.33 22.27
CA ARG A 666 13.58 3.82 21.79
C ARG A 666 12.74 4.93 21.15
N ALA A 667 12.72 6.12 21.74
CA ALA A 667 12.08 7.29 21.17
C ALA A 667 12.73 7.69 19.83
N CYS A 668 14.06 7.76 19.76
CA CYS A 668 14.78 8.01 18.51
C CYS A 668 14.45 6.97 17.42
N LEU A 669 14.36 5.68 17.78
CA LEU A 669 14.00 4.62 16.84
C LEU A 669 12.60 4.83 16.26
N LEU A 670 11.60 5.10 17.10
CA LEU A 670 10.23 5.40 16.68
C LEU A 670 10.18 6.64 15.78
N ARG A 671 11.02 7.65 16.08
CA ARG A 671 11.02 8.93 15.37
C ARG A 671 11.81 8.91 14.05
N ALA A 672 12.85 8.09 13.93
CA ALA A 672 13.72 8.00 12.75
C ALA A 672 13.30 6.93 11.72
N ALA A 673 12.56 5.89 12.16
CA ALA A 673 12.05 4.86 11.26
C ALA A 673 11.01 5.41 10.29
N ARG A 674 10.98 4.95 9.05
CA ARG A 674 9.85 5.24 8.14
C ARG A 674 8.58 4.56 8.68
N PRO A 675 7.38 5.14 8.52
CA PRO A 675 6.13 4.47 8.86
C PRO A 675 6.03 3.04 8.31
N SER A 676 6.50 2.83 7.09
CA SER A 676 6.57 1.49 6.48
C SER A 676 7.53 0.51 7.18
N GLU A 677 8.55 1.00 7.88
CA GLU A 677 9.50 0.17 8.65
C GLU A 677 8.92 -0.26 10.01
N LEU A 678 7.88 0.42 10.51
CA LEU A 678 7.15 0.11 11.74
C LEU A 678 5.77 -0.51 11.49
N MET A 679 5.55 -1.02 10.28
CA MET A 679 4.30 -1.62 9.83
C MET A 679 4.22 -3.10 10.22
N TYR A 680 4.20 -3.39 11.51
CA TYR A 680 4.15 -4.77 12.02
C TYR A 680 2.82 -5.49 11.74
N GLU A 681 1.77 -4.78 11.29
CA GLU A 681 0.52 -5.41 10.83
C GLU A 681 0.72 -6.46 9.72
N VAL A 682 1.84 -6.40 8.98
CA VAL A 682 2.14 -7.33 7.87
C VAL A 682 2.68 -8.69 8.33
N ASP A 683 3.09 -8.84 9.59
CA ASP A 683 3.65 -10.09 10.12
C ASP A 683 3.20 -10.37 11.55
N GLU A 684 2.69 -11.60 11.79
CA GLU A 684 2.15 -11.99 13.10
C GLU A 684 3.19 -12.01 14.20
N ALA A 685 4.38 -12.55 13.93
CA ALA A 685 5.43 -12.71 14.92
C ALA A 685 5.99 -11.36 15.34
N HIS A 686 6.24 -10.46 14.38
CA HIS A 686 6.71 -9.11 14.66
C HIS A 686 5.63 -8.28 15.39
N SER A 687 4.35 -8.40 15.01
CA SER A 687 3.23 -7.75 15.71
C SER A 687 3.14 -8.19 17.17
N ALA A 688 3.16 -9.50 17.42
CA ALA A 688 3.11 -10.06 18.77
C ALA A 688 4.33 -9.67 19.61
N ALA A 689 5.53 -9.71 19.03
CA ALA A 689 6.77 -9.32 19.70
C ALA A 689 6.76 -7.84 20.10
N MET A 690 6.35 -6.95 19.20
CA MET A 690 6.25 -5.53 19.51
C MET A 690 5.13 -5.25 20.54
N ALA A 691 4.00 -5.95 20.47
CA ALA A 691 2.93 -5.86 21.46
C ALA A 691 3.39 -6.28 22.87
N ALA A 692 4.24 -7.30 22.96
CA ALA A 692 4.84 -7.72 24.23
C ALA A 692 5.75 -6.62 24.83
N ILE A 693 6.54 -5.95 23.99
CA ILE A 693 7.39 -4.82 24.42
C ILE A 693 6.54 -3.65 24.92
N LEU A 694 5.48 -3.30 24.20
CA LEU A 694 4.54 -2.24 24.61
C LEU A 694 3.89 -2.55 25.96
N ARG A 695 3.43 -3.80 26.16
CA ARG A 695 2.85 -4.22 27.45
C ARG A 695 3.88 -4.20 28.58
N ALA A 696 5.14 -4.55 28.30
CA ALA A 696 6.20 -4.48 29.30
C ALA A 696 6.44 -3.03 29.78
N GLU A 697 6.46 -2.06 28.87
CA GLU A 697 6.56 -0.63 29.21
C GLU A 697 5.35 -0.14 30.01
N LEU A 698 4.14 -0.61 29.65
CA LEU A 698 2.92 -0.29 30.38
C LEU A 698 2.96 -0.81 31.83
N VAL A 699 3.44 -2.03 32.04
CA VAL A 699 3.63 -2.60 33.39
C VAL A 699 4.72 -1.84 34.15
N ALA A 700 5.82 -1.50 33.48
CA ALA A 700 6.92 -0.75 34.09
C ALA A 700 6.48 0.66 34.55
N TRP A 701 5.59 1.31 33.81
CA TRP A 701 5.01 2.61 34.18
C TRP A 701 4.28 2.57 35.52
N ALA A 702 3.52 1.51 35.78
CA ALA A 702 2.86 1.34 37.08
C ALA A 702 3.86 1.18 38.24
N ALA A 703 5.10 0.76 37.95
CA ALA A 703 6.17 0.56 38.91
C ALA A 703 7.15 1.75 39.04
N GLY A 704 6.87 2.89 38.39
CA GLY A 704 7.75 4.06 38.44
C GLY A 704 8.83 4.11 37.35
N GLY A 705 8.72 3.27 36.31
CA GLY A 705 9.60 3.26 35.14
C GLY A 705 8.85 3.47 33.82
N GLY A 706 9.22 2.73 32.77
CA GLY A 706 8.48 2.78 31.50
C GLY A 706 8.59 4.13 30.77
N ASP A 707 9.72 4.84 30.89
CA ASP A 707 9.91 6.19 30.35
C ASP A 707 9.73 6.29 28.82
N ALA A 708 9.76 5.17 28.08
CA ALA A 708 9.49 5.15 26.64
C ALA A 708 7.99 5.07 26.28
N LEU A 709 7.12 4.76 27.24
CA LEU A 709 5.68 4.55 27.02
C LEU A 709 4.99 5.75 26.35
N PRO A 710 5.24 7.02 26.75
CA PRO A 710 4.60 8.18 26.10
C PRO A 710 4.88 8.23 24.59
N GLU A 711 6.12 7.99 24.17
CA GLU A 711 6.52 7.99 22.76
C GLU A 711 5.93 6.78 22.00
N MET A 712 5.79 5.63 22.66
CA MET A 712 5.15 4.45 22.09
C MET A 712 3.64 4.67 21.86
N LEU A 713 2.93 5.26 22.84
CA LEU A 713 1.52 5.63 22.70
C LEU A 713 1.34 6.64 21.57
N LEU A 714 2.19 7.66 21.52
CA LEU A 714 2.17 8.66 20.45
C LEU A 714 2.40 8.03 19.07
N ALA A 715 3.37 7.11 18.94
CA ALA A 715 3.64 6.41 17.69
C ALA A 715 2.45 5.57 17.21
N MET A 716 1.69 4.96 18.14
CA MET A 716 0.46 4.24 17.81
C MET A 716 -0.69 5.18 17.46
N ALA A 717 -0.87 6.27 18.20
CA ALA A 717 -1.94 7.25 18.00
C ALA A 717 -1.79 8.03 16.68
N THR A 718 -0.56 8.28 16.25
CA THR A 718 -0.25 8.86 14.94
C THR A 718 -0.38 7.85 13.80
N GLY A 719 -0.54 6.55 14.11
CA GLY A 719 -0.60 5.48 13.12
C GLY A 719 0.75 5.15 12.47
N ARG A 720 1.86 5.62 13.06
CA ARG A 720 3.20 5.33 12.59
C ARG A 720 3.64 3.92 12.98
N LEU A 721 3.36 3.52 14.21
CA LEU A 721 3.53 2.15 14.69
C LEU A 721 2.21 1.39 14.50
N LYS A 722 2.20 0.42 13.57
CA LYS A 722 0.98 -0.35 13.23
C LYS A 722 1.15 -1.80 13.64
N LEU A 723 0.22 -2.30 14.45
CA LEU A 723 0.11 -3.70 14.83
C LEU A 723 -1.11 -4.34 14.16
N ARG A 724 -1.16 -5.67 14.12
CA ARG A 724 -2.38 -6.39 13.73
C ARG A 724 -3.52 -6.06 14.68
N ASP A 725 -4.75 -6.11 14.17
CA ASP A 725 -5.94 -5.63 14.89
C ASP A 725 -6.08 -6.28 16.29
N ALA A 726 -5.83 -7.58 16.41
CA ALA A 726 -5.91 -8.29 17.69
C ALA A 726 -4.93 -7.73 18.74
N ASP A 727 -3.67 -7.51 18.36
CA ASP A 727 -2.63 -6.97 19.23
C ASP A 727 -2.86 -5.49 19.54
N ARG A 728 -3.22 -4.70 18.52
CA ARG A 728 -3.54 -3.27 18.66
C ARG A 728 -4.68 -3.05 19.64
N MET A 729 -5.79 -3.77 19.45
CA MET A 729 -6.98 -3.63 20.28
C MET A 729 -6.76 -4.20 21.69
N GLY A 730 -6.00 -5.29 21.80
CA GLY A 730 -5.56 -5.83 23.09
C GLY A 730 -4.78 -4.79 23.90
N PHE A 731 -3.69 -4.26 23.33
CA PHE A 731 -2.86 -3.24 23.99
C PHE A 731 -3.65 -1.97 24.33
N ARG A 732 -4.49 -1.48 23.41
CA ARG A 732 -5.34 -0.30 23.67
C ARG A 732 -6.27 -0.51 24.87
N SER A 733 -6.88 -1.68 24.98
CA SER A 733 -7.72 -2.05 26.13
C SER A 733 -6.91 -2.08 27.44
N ASP A 734 -5.69 -2.63 27.39
CA ASP A 734 -4.79 -2.69 28.54
C ASP A 734 -4.37 -1.27 28.99
N ALA A 735 -3.99 -0.41 28.03
CA ALA A 735 -3.56 0.96 28.30
C ALA A 735 -4.65 1.81 28.97
N LYS A 736 -5.91 1.68 28.53
CA LYS A 736 -7.06 2.37 29.15
C LYS A 736 -7.34 1.92 30.59
N LYS A 737 -6.93 0.70 30.96
CA LYS A 737 -7.14 0.14 32.30
C LYS A 737 -5.96 0.40 33.25
N ALA A 738 -4.85 0.89 32.74
CA ALA A 738 -3.61 1.03 33.49
C ALA A 738 -3.58 2.26 34.43
N GLY A 739 -4.62 3.11 34.42
CA GLY A 739 -4.68 4.32 35.25
C GLY A 739 -3.58 5.32 34.91
N LEU A 740 -3.44 5.62 33.61
CA LEU A 740 -2.40 6.52 33.12
C LEU A 740 -2.78 7.98 33.43
N PRO A 741 -1.82 8.93 33.44
CA PRO A 741 -2.16 10.35 33.45
C PRO A 741 -3.07 10.71 32.28
N ALA A 742 -3.95 11.71 32.48
CA ALA A 742 -5.00 12.07 31.51
C ALA A 742 -4.48 12.32 30.08
N HIS A 743 -3.29 12.92 29.93
CA HIS A 743 -2.68 13.14 28.62
C HIS A 743 -2.25 11.85 27.91
N LEU A 744 -1.82 10.82 28.63
CA LEU A 744 -1.49 9.51 28.07
C LEU A 744 -2.74 8.67 27.80
N GLU A 745 -3.77 8.78 28.65
CA GLU A 745 -5.08 8.16 28.38
C GLU A 745 -5.67 8.71 27.08
N LEU A 746 -5.60 10.02 26.86
CA LEU A 746 -6.06 10.63 25.61
C LEU A 746 -5.30 10.11 24.38
N LEU A 747 -3.98 9.90 24.49
CA LEU A 747 -3.19 9.27 23.42
C LEU A 747 -3.60 7.81 23.20
N ALA A 748 -3.84 7.03 24.26
CA ALA A 748 -4.33 5.67 24.15
C ALA A 748 -5.74 5.60 23.52
N ASP A 749 -6.60 6.58 23.81
CA ASP A 749 -7.90 6.73 23.19
C ASP A 749 -7.82 7.08 21.71
N ALA A 750 -6.81 7.85 21.32
CA ALA A 750 -6.55 8.22 19.92
C ALA A 750 -5.97 7.08 19.06
N ILE A 751 -5.57 5.94 19.66
CA ILE A 751 -5.13 4.76 18.90
C ILE A 751 -6.28 4.29 17.98
N PRO A 752 -6.05 4.13 16.66
CA PRO A 752 -7.09 3.73 15.71
C PRO A 752 -7.82 2.44 16.10
N HIS A 753 -9.14 2.43 15.89
CA HIS A 753 -9.99 1.23 16.01
C HIS A 753 -9.67 0.20 14.94
#